data_AF-A0A7X6PGY6-F1
#
_entry.id   AF-A0A7X6PGY6-F1
#
_cell.length_a   1.000
_cell.length_b   1.000
_cell.length_c   1.000
_cell.angle_alpha   90.00
_cell.angle_beta   90.00
_cell.angle_gamma   90.00
#
_symmetry.space_group_name_H-M   'P 1'
#
loop_
_entity.id
_entity.type
_entity.pdbx_description
1 polymer ?
#
loop_
_entity_poly.entity_id
_entity_poly.type
_entity_poly.pdbx_seq_one_letter_code
_entity_poly.pdbx_strand_id
1 'polypeptide(L)'
;MESSAFSTRKKFALILTSHRLWGKLFLPYIVSESPGKKDFTLSESLLPYPPDDILKILENEEIELVRITNEYSDKQLFKIYSKEKNVREFLKNVKPEITERFIRPHIERRIRKCFFILKDEGTACFLRSEKSNILYPEDVLEIIPDPAIPLFRFERGAEFTKYQLTVESEGKKIELYRKPVDILCNNPCIIRYGNKILQISGTDGQKLRPFLEKKSLIIPKSSELKYFSGFVLNTVNNYTTEAKGFKIIYPESEKRPDLSLEYSILGYPVLILSYNYSGIAISPGDNSGYFTVFGHENGEFIYRKYKRDFRWEQQCRDILSETGFNSEDKINFYLQDEDLKPVSQISNVVEAVNRNYNHLVSQGFRISSKHLDKNYNLRNISIEILNKPEGDWFDLEAGIKIGEWEFSFIRFRNHILKGRREFELPDGTTAILPEEWFARYRNVFEFGRDHGDSVRIHKQHFPLLMEILEPGKSESLGNLEKLFLPEKLPAPLVPSGLNCRMRDYQHEGLGWLQWLQSARLGGCLADDMGLGKTIQALALLQMNKEIAAEHATPASAHEPTLFDSPPVSLTSLIVVPPTIIHNWENEIRKFVPQMNFYTHKGSRRKRSCSDFMKHDIILSSYHTVKQDIDLLSSFHFHYIVLDES
;
A
#
# COMPACT_ATOMS: atom_id res chain seq x y z
N MET A 1 -24.15 -85.88 19.87
CA MET A 1 -25.22 -84.88 19.68
C MET A 1 -24.54 -83.52 19.61
N GLU A 2 -24.04 -83.18 18.43
CA GLU A 2 -23.53 -81.86 18.09
C GLU A 2 -24.72 -80.99 17.70
N SER A 3 -25.00 -79.93 18.45
CA SER A 3 -25.88 -78.86 18.00
C SER A 3 -25.00 -77.76 17.40
N SER A 4 -24.94 -77.74 16.07
CA SER A 4 -24.37 -76.70 15.24
C SER A 4 -25.03 -75.34 15.52
N ALA A 5 -24.44 -74.53 16.40
CA ALA A 5 -24.79 -73.12 16.52
C ALA A 5 -24.07 -72.37 15.38
N PHE A 6 -24.74 -72.28 14.22
CA PHE A 6 -24.36 -71.35 13.16
C PHE A 6 -24.29 -69.94 13.76
N SER A 7 -23.06 -69.42 13.94
CA SER A 7 -22.81 -68.03 14.32
C SER A 7 -23.35 -67.12 13.21
N THR A 8 -24.53 -66.56 13.42
CA THR A 8 -25.10 -65.51 12.57
C THR A 8 -24.25 -64.25 12.73
N ARG A 9 -23.46 -63.91 11.71
CA ARG A 9 -22.67 -62.67 11.68
C ARG A 9 -23.62 -61.47 11.79
N LYS A 10 -23.52 -60.73 12.90
CA LYS A 10 -24.20 -59.46 13.12
C LYS A 10 -23.36 -58.34 12.51
N LYS A 11 -24.00 -57.40 11.79
CA LYS A 11 -23.38 -56.20 11.22
C LYS A 11 -24.24 -54.98 11.51
N PHE A 12 -23.63 -53.83 11.63
CA PHE A 12 -24.34 -52.56 11.68
C PHE A 12 -24.79 -52.16 10.27
N ALA A 13 -25.99 -51.58 10.17
CA ALA A 13 -26.50 -51.03 8.93
C ALA A 13 -27.43 -49.84 9.18
N LEU A 14 -27.38 -48.86 8.29
CA LEU A 14 -28.27 -47.71 8.31
C LEU A 14 -29.43 -47.92 7.34
N ILE A 15 -30.65 -47.85 7.85
CA ILE A 15 -31.86 -48.17 7.09
C ILE A 15 -32.64 -46.92 6.78
N LEU A 16 -32.83 -46.64 5.49
CA LEU A 16 -33.70 -45.56 5.03
C LEU A 16 -35.15 -46.06 4.98
N THR A 17 -36.01 -45.48 5.82
CA THR A 17 -37.43 -45.84 5.91
C THR A 17 -38.34 -44.60 5.83
N SER A 18 -39.61 -44.79 5.47
CA SER A 18 -40.62 -43.73 5.50
C SER A 18 -41.16 -43.53 6.92
N HIS A 19 -41.11 -42.31 7.43
CA HIS A 19 -41.85 -41.90 8.62
C HIS A 19 -43.07 -41.06 8.24
N ARG A 20 -44.23 -41.34 8.85
CA ARG A 20 -45.53 -40.74 8.50
C ARG A 20 -45.52 -39.20 8.50
N LEU A 21 -44.78 -38.58 9.42
CA LEU A 21 -44.76 -37.13 9.62
C LEU A 21 -43.46 -36.48 9.16
N TRP A 22 -42.35 -37.22 9.20
CA TRP A 22 -41.01 -36.65 9.04
C TRP A 22 -40.42 -36.95 7.65
N GLY A 23 -41.10 -37.75 6.83
CA GLY A 23 -40.61 -38.20 5.53
C GLY A 23 -39.60 -39.34 5.66
N LYS A 24 -38.70 -39.48 4.67
CA LYS A 24 -37.64 -40.49 4.69
C LYS A 24 -36.59 -40.17 5.78
N LEU A 25 -36.30 -41.15 6.63
CA LEU A 25 -35.34 -41.05 7.73
C LEU A 25 -34.39 -42.24 7.74
N PHE A 26 -33.14 -42.00 8.15
CA PHE A 26 -32.19 -43.05 8.45
C PHE A 26 -32.41 -43.58 9.87
N LEU A 27 -32.41 -44.91 10.04
CA LEU A 27 -32.49 -45.58 11.33
C LEU A 27 -31.34 -46.59 11.48
N PRO A 28 -30.61 -46.58 12.60
CA PRO A 28 -29.54 -47.53 12.86
C PRO A 28 -30.10 -48.88 13.33
N TYR A 29 -29.68 -49.95 12.69
CA TYR A 29 -30.05 -51.32 13.03
C TYR A 29 -28.82 -52.23 13.08
N ILE A 30 -28.90 -53.25 13.92
CA ILE A 30 -28.10 -54.46 13.73
C ILE A 30 -28.86 -55.40 12.81
N VAL A 31 -28.16 -55.90 11.79
CA VAL A 31 -28.67 -56.86 10.82
C VAL A 31 -27.91 -58.18 10.95
N SER A 32 -28.62 -59.29 10.79
CA SER A 32 -28.04 -60.64 10.81
C SER A 32 -28.18 -61.30 9.44
N GLU A 33 -27.10 -61.92 8.96
CA GLU A 33 -27.11 -62.64 7.69
C GLU A 33 -27.89 -63.96 7.82
N SER A 34 -28.79 -64.24 6.87
CA SER A 34 -29.58 -65.47 6.88
C SER A 34 -28.71 -66.68 6.44
N PRO A 35 -28.75 -67.82 7.14
CA PRO A 35 -27.94 -68.99 6.75
C PRO A 35 -28.29 -69.48 5.33
N GLY A 36 -27.32 -69.42 4.40
CA GLY A 36 -27.45 -69.94 3.03
C GLY A 36 -28.15 -69.03 2.02
N LYS A 37 -28.53 -67.80 2.38
CA LYS A 37 -29.09 -66.77 1.47
C LYS A 37 -28.30 -65.47 1.62
N LYS A 38 -28.20 -64.66 0.55
CA LYS A 38 -27.58 -63.32 0.60
C LYS A 38 -28.50 -62.25 1.22
N ASP A 39 -29.50 -62.64 2.02
CA ASP A 39 -30.52 -61.75 2.56
C ASP A 39 -30.23 -61.45 4.04
N PHE A 40 -30.47 -60.21 4.46
CA PHE A 40 -30.26 -59.77 5.84
C PHE A 40 -31.59 -59.63 6.57
N THR A 41 -31.65 -60.07 7.82
CA THR A 41 -32.83 -59.86 8.69
C THR A 41 -32.55 -58.78 9.73
N LEU A 42 -33.51 -57.90 9.95
CA LEU A 42 -33.43 -56.87 11.00
C LEU A 42 -33.50 -57.52 12.37
N SER A 43 -32.41 -57.49 13.15
CA SER A 43 -32.39 -58.10 14.48
C SER A 43 -32.76 -57.11 15.56
N GLU A 44 -32.13 -55.93 15.60
CA GLU A 44 -32.26 -55.01 16.73
C GLU A 44 -32.19 -53.54 16.31
N SER A 45 -33.11 -52.72 16.84
CA SER A 45 -33.16 -51.27 16.61
C SER A 45 -32.33 -50.56 17.67
N LEU A 46 -31.41 -49.68 17.27
CA LEU A 46 -30.54 -48.94 18.20
C LEU A 46 -31.15 -47.62 18.68
N LEU A 47 -32.44 -47.39 18.39
CA LEU A 47 -33.22 -46.23 18.83
C LEU A 47 -34.32 -46.61 19.82
N PRO A 48 -34.62 -45.75 20.83
CA PRO A 48 -33.97 -44.47 21.15
C PRO A 48 -32.79 -44.60 22.14
N TYR A 49 -32.57 -45.79 22.70
CA TYR A 49 -31.45 -46.07 23.61
C TYR A 49 -30.77 -47.34 23.12
N PRO A 50 -29.55 -47.26 22.57
CA PRO A 50 -28.78 -48.44 22.22
C PRO A 50 -28.32 -49.16 23.51
N PRO A 51 -28.34 -50.50 23.56
CA PRO A 51 -27.76 -51.25 24.68
C PRO A 51 -26.25 -51.02 24.79
N ASP A 52 -25.73 -50.82 26.01
CA ASP A 52 -24.31 -50.55 26.28
C ASP A 52 -23.37 -51.65 25.75
N ASP A 53 -23.84 -52.90 25.74
CA ASP A 53 -23.08 -54.04 25.23
C ASP A 53 -22.89 -54.01 23.71
N ILE A 54 -23.82 -53.39 22.98
CA ILE A 54 -23.74 -53.27 21.52
C ILE A 54 -22.87 -52.07 21.13
N LEU A 55 -22.94 -50.96 21.88
CA LEU A 55 -22.09 -49.80 21.64
C LEU A 55 -20.59 -50.10 21.71
N LYS A 56 -20.18 -51.07 22.55
CA LYS A 56 -18.77 -51.50 22.67
C LYS A 56 -18.23 -52.26 21.46
N ILE A 57 -19.11 -52.76 20.59
CA ILE A 57 -18.78 -53.60 19.44
C ILE A 57 -18.74 -52.76 18.14
N LEU A 58 -19.35 -51.58 18.16
CA LEU A 58 -19.43 -50.69 17.00
C LEU A 58 -18.14 -49.88 16.81
N GLU A 59 -17.84 -49.52 15.57
CA GLU A 59 -16.75 -48.59 15.23
C GLU A 59 -17.12 -47.15 15.63
N ASN A 60 -16.13 -46.25 15.74
CA ASN A 60 -16.35 -44.88 16.23
C ASN A 60 -17.37 -44.12 15.36
N GLU A 61 -17.33 -44.35 14.07
CA GLU A 61 -18.16 -43.72 13.05
C GLU A 61 -19.60 -44.26 13.10
N GLU A 62 -19.76 -45.57 13.37
CA GLU A 62 -21.05 -46.21 13.60
C GLU A 62 -21.70 -45.69 14.91
N ILE A 63 -20.91 -45.50 15.97
CA ILE A 63 -21.37 -44.88 17.23
C ILE A 63 -21.86 -43.45 16.95
N GLU A 64 -21.12 -42.67 16.15
CA GLU A 64 -21.52 -41.31 15.80
C GLU A 64 -22.78 -41.30 14.93
N LEU A 65 -22.95 -42.24 13.99
CA LEU A 65 -24.21 -42.42 13.24
C LEU A 65 -25.40 -42.73 14.16
N VAL A 66 -25.22 -43.61 15.15
CA VAL A 66 -26.25 -43.91 16.17
C VAL A 66 -26.59 -42.66 16.96
N ARG A 67 -25.59 -41.88 17.38
CA ARG A 67 -25.79 -40.63 18.12
C ARG A 67 -26.58 -39.61 17.30
N ILE A 68 -26.15 -39.36 16.05
CA ILE A 68 -26.79 -38.39 15.15
C ILE A 68 -28.23 -38.80 14.85
N THR A 69 -28.47 -40.09 14.57
CA THR A 69 -29.81 -40.61 14.27
C THR A 69 -30.75 -40.51 15.47
N ASN A 70 -30.23 -40.61 16.68
CA ASN A 70 -31.03 -40.48 17.90
C ASN A 70 -31.50 -39.04 18.17
N GLU A 71 -30.74 -38.02 17.74
CA GLU A 71 -31.11 -36.61 17.91
C GLU A 71 -32.44 -36.24 17.23
N TYR A 72 -32.84 -36.97 16.18
CA TYR A 72 -34.14 -36.79 15.52
C TYR A 72 -35.14 -37.93 15.80
N SER A 73 -34.90 -38.75 16.81
CA SER A 73 -35.92 -39.69 17.28
C SER A 73 -37.16 -38.95 17.80
N ASP A 74 -38.33 -39.60 17.73
CA ASP A 74 -39.59 -38.99 18.16
C ASP A 74 -39.54 -38.47 19.61
N LYS A 75 -38.80 -39.15 20.49
CA LYS A 75 -38.61 -38.73 21.89
C LYS A 75 -37.77 -37.46 22.01
N GLN A 76 -36.69 -37.33 21.23
CA GLN A 76 -35.84 -36.14 21.27
C GLN A 76 -36.52 -34.95 20.60
N LEU A 77 -37.18 -35.17 19.47
CA LEU A 77 -37.98 -34.12 18.83
C LEU A 77 -39.11 -33.63 19.74
N PHE A 78 -39.77 -34.54 20.45
CA PHE A 78 -40.74 -34.19 21.49
C PHE A 78 -40.12 -33.31 22.59
N LYS A 79 -38.95 -33.69 23.12
CA LYS A 79 -38.27 -32.94 24.20
C LYS A 79 -37.89 -31.51 23.78
N ILE A 80 -37.51 -31.31 22.51
CA ILE A 80 -37.03 -30.03 22.00
C ILE A 80 -38.18 -29.13 21.53
N TYR A 81 -39.17 -29.70 20.83
CA TYR A 81 -40.18 -28.93 20.08
C TYR A 81 -41.61 -29.03 20.65
N SER A 82 -41.85 -29.83 21.69
CA SER A 82 -43.18 -30.01 22.28
C SER A 82 -43.30 -29.41 23.68
N LYS A 83 -44.49 -28.90 24.00
CA LYS A 83 -44.94 -28.62 25.38
C LYS A 83 -46.04 -29.59 25.84
N GLU A 84 -46.37 -30.58 25.01
CA GLU A 84 -47.41 -31.58 25.28
C GLU A 84 -46.96 -32.59 26.34
N LYS A 85 -47.90 -33.32 26.94
CA LYS A 85 -47.59 -34.24 28.04
C LYS A 85 -46.87 -35.51 27.56
N ASN A 86 -47.20 -36.00 26.36
CA ASN A 86 -46.68 -37.27 25.84
C ASN A 86 -46.31 -37.20 24.34
N VAL A 87 -45.37 -38.08 23.91
CA VAL A 87 -44.93 -38.20 22.51
C VAL A 87 -46.10 -38.47 21.55
N ARG A 88 -47.09 -39.28 21.95
CA ARG A 88 -48.26 -39.59 21.12
C ARG A 88 -49.12 -38.37 20.81
N GLU A 89 -49.30 -37.48 21.79
CA GLU A 89 -50.06 -36.23 21.62
C GLU A 89 -49.32 -35.27 20.70
N PHE A 90 -48.00 -35.15 20.88
CA PHE A 90 -47.14 -34.39 19.98
C PHE A 90 -47.26 -34.86 18.53
N LEU A 91 -47.09 -36.16 18.25
CA LEU A 91 -47.20 -36.70 16.89
C LEU A 91 -48.61 -36.51 16.27
N LYS A 92 -49.65 -36.25 17.08
CA LYS A 92 -51.01 -35.99 16.59
C LYS A 92 -51.27 -34.50 16.37
N ASN A 93 -50.74 -33.63 17.23
CA ASN A 93 -51.06 -32.22 17.30
C ASN A 93 -50.04 -31.30 16.61
N VAL A 94 -48.88 -31.82 16.18
CA VAL A 94 -47.85 -31.02 15.50
C VAL A 94 -48.41 -30.37 14.24
N LYS A 95 -48.36 -29.04 14.21
CA LYS A 95 -48.80 -28.24 13.07
C LYS A 95 -47.78 -28.34 11.91
N PRO A 96 -48.25 -28.42 10.64
CA PRO A 96 -47.38 -28.48 9.46
C PRO A 96 -46.35 -27.35 9.39
N GLU A 97 -46.75 -26.12 9.77
CA GLU A 97 -45.87 -24.94 9.76
C GLU A 97 -44.64 -25.09 10.67
N ILE A 98 -44.83 -25.65 11.86
CA ILE A 98 -43.73 -25.89 12.82
C ILE A 98 -42.82 -26.99 12.26
N THR A 99 -43.41 -28.01 11.64
CA THR A 99 -42.67 -29.09 11.00
C THR A 99 -41.76 -28.56 9.90
N GLU A 100 -42.28 -27.77 8.96
CA GLU A 100 -41.50 -27.26 7.83
C GLU A 100 -40.47 -26.22 8.25
N ARG A 101 -40.81 -25.35 9.22
CA ARG A 101 -39.93 -24.24 9.61
C ARG A 101 -38.82 -24.63 10.59
N PHE A 102 -39.06 -25.60 11.47
CA PHE A 102 -38.14 -25.91 12.57
C PHE A 102 -37.70 -27.37 12.60
N ILE A 103 -38.64 -28.31 12.57
CA ILE A 103 -38.33 -29.75 12.74
C ILE A 103 -37.60 -30.29 11.51
N ARG A 104 -38.09 -30.02 10.30
CA ARG A 104 -37.50 -30.53 9.06
C ARG A 104 -36.08 -30.00 8.83
N PRO A 105 -35.77 -28.69 8.97
CA PRO A 105 -34.38 -28.21 8.90
C PRO A 105 -33.47 -28.78 9.99
N HIS A 106 -34.02 -29.13 11.16
CA HIS A 106 -33.26 -29.82 12.20
C HIS A 106 -32.88 -31.23 11.77
N ILE A 107 -33.83 -32.00 11.23
CA ILE A 107 -33.63 -33.36 10.70
C ILE A 107 -32.66 -33.34 9.51
N GLU A 108 -32.85 -32.43 8.55
CA GLU A 108 -32.03 -32.32 7.33
C GLU A 108 -30.56 -32.04 7.66
N ARG A 109 -30.28 -31.25 8.71
CA ARG A 109 -28.92 -31.04 9.22
C ARG A 109 -28.25 -32.32 9.73
N ARG A 110 -29.01 -33.26 10.29
CA ARG A 110 -28.49 -34.55 10.79
C ARG A 110 -28.34 -35.55 9.67
N ILE A 111 -29.33 -35.65 8.78
CA ILE A 111 -29.24 -36.44 7.54
C ILE A 111 -28.01 -36.03 6.74
N ARG A 112 -27.72 -34.73 6.64
CA ARG A 112 -26.50 -34.22 6.01
C ARG A 112 -25.24 -34.80 6.66
N LYS A 113 -25.15 -34.78 8.00
CA LYS A 113 -24.00 -35.36 8.72
C LYS A 113 -23.88 -36.86 8.45
N CYS A 114 -24.98 -37.61 8.53
CA CYS A 114 -25.00 -39.04 8.21
C CYS A 114 -24.48 -39.30 6.79
N PHE A 115 -24.94 -38.53 5.79
CA PHE A 115 -24.50 -38.70 4.42
C PHE A 115 -22.99 -38.55 4.25
N PHE A 116 -22.36 -37.55 4.88
CA PHE A 116 -20.90 -37.37 4.80
C PHE A 116 -20.15 -38.52 5.47
N ILE A 117 -20.59 -38.98 6.64
CA ILE A 117 -19.98 -40.15 7.30
C ILE A 117 -20.08 -41.40 6.42
N LEU A 118 -21.27 -41.66 5.86
CA LEU A 118 -21.48 -42.83 5.01
C LEU A 118 -20.69 -42.75 3.69
N LYS A 119 -20.47 -41.54 3.17
CA LYS A 119 -19.68 -41.30 1.96
C LYS A 119 -18.20 -41.64 2.18
N ASP A 120 -17.66 -41.34 3.35
CA ASP A 120 -16.23 -41.49 3.64
C ASP A 120 -15.87 -42.94 4.05
N GLU A 121 -16.76 -43.63 4.77
CA GLU A 121 -16.46 -44.93 5.41
C GLU A 121 -17.14 -46.14 4.75
N GLY A 122 -18.09 -45.92 3.84
CA GLY A 122 -18.75 -47.01 3.10
C GLY A 122 -19.64 -47.93 3.94
N THR A 123 -20.14 -47.47 5.09
CA THR A 123 -21.03 -48.23 5.97
C THR A 123 -22.26 -48.73 5.21
N ALA A 124 -22.71 -49.97 5.50
CA ALA A 124 -23.82 -50.58 4.79
C ALA A 124 -25.13 -49.80 4.98
N CYS A 125 -25.75 -49.38 3.86
CA CYS A 125 -27.01 -48.65 3.86
C CYS A 125 -28.06 -49.40 3.04
N PHE A 126 -29.31 -49.47 3.53
CA PHE A 126 -30.39 -50.20 2.87
C PHE A 126 -31.68 -49.39 2.80
N LEU A 127 -32.46 -49.59 1.74
CA LEU A 127 -33.81 -49.07 1.59
C LEU A 127 -34.82 -50.09 2.09
N ARG A 128 -35.67 -49.70 3.04
CA ARG A 128 -36.72 -50.60 3.54
C ARG A 128 -38.05 -50.34 2.86
N SER A 129 -38.66 -51.38 2.30
CA SER A 129 -40.07 -51.36 1.88
C SER A 129 -41.00 -51.45 3.09
N GLU A 130 -42.12 -50.72 3.08
CA GLU A 130 -43.08 -50.67 4.18
C GLU A 130 -43.73 -52.04 4.38
N LYS A 131 -43.12 -52.90 5.23
CA LYS A 131 -43.65 -54.10 5.94
C LYS A 131 -42.71 -55.31 5.98
N SER A 132 -41.55 -55.32 5.30
CA SER A 132 -40.59 -56.43 5.42
C SER A 132 -39.58 -56.21 6.56
N ASN A 133 -39.21 -57.29 7.25
CA ASN A 133 -38.05 -57.36 8.16
C ASN A 133 -36.84 -58.03 7.49
N ILE A 134 -36.99 -58.39 6.21
CA ILE A 134 -35.97 -58.99 5.36
C ILE A 134 -35.52 -57.89 4.39
N LEU A 135 -34.20 -57.72 4.29
CA LEU A 135 -33.50 -56.85 3.36
C LEU A 135 -32.81 -57.73 2.32
N TYR A 136 -33.10 -57.48 1.06
CA TYR A 136 -32.48 -58.19 -0.06
C TYR A 136 -31.22 -57.45 -0.53
N PRO A 137 -30.30 -58.10 -1.25
CA PRO A 137 -29.17 -57.43 -1.90
C PRO A 137 -29.59 -56.27 -2.81
N GLU A 138 -30.80 -56.34 -3.39
CA GLU A 138 -31.38 -55.29 -4.23
C GLU A 138 -31.82 -54.05 -3.42
N ASP A 139 -31.92 -54.14 -2.10
CA ASP A 139 -32.27 -53.03 -1.22
C ASP A 139 -31.05 -52.18 -0.82
N VAL A 140 -29.83 -52.59 -1.20
CA VAL A 140 -28.60 -51.86 -0.87
C VAL A 140 -28.61 -50.48 -1.53
N LEU A 141 -28.38 -49.46 -0.71
CA LEU A 141 -28.22 -48.07 -1.15
C LEU A 141 -26.73 -47.78 -1.36
N GLU A 142 -26.36 -47.56 -2.61
CA GLU A 142 -25.03 -47.14 -3.03
C GLU A 142 -24.89 -45.62 -2.86
N ILE A 143 -23.80 -45.17 -2.24
CA ILE A 143 -23.53 -43.75 -2.02
C ILE A 143 -22.53 -43.29 -3.04
N ILE A 144 -22.95 -42.33 -3.87
CA ILE A 144 -22.11 -41.79 -4.92
C ILE A 144 -21.23 -40.69 -4.31
N PRO A 145 -19.89 -40.84 -4.33
CA PRO A 145 -18.99 -39.88 -3.72
C PRO A 145 -18.95 -38.56 -4.49
N ASP A 146 -19.00 -38.63 -5.82
CA ASP A 146 -18.93 -37.45 -6.67
C ASP A 146 -20.27 -36.72 -6.74
N PRO A 147 -20.29 -35.39 -6.53
CA PRO A 147 -21.53 -34.64 -6.60
C PRO A 147 -22.01 -34.55 -8.04
N ALA A 148 -23.30 -34.81 -8.24
CA ALA A 148 -23.93 -34.68 -9.52
C ALA A 148 -24.16 -33.21 -9.90
N ILE A 149 -24.03 -32.91 -11.19
CA ILE A 149 -24.08 -31.55 -11.72
C ILE A 149 -25.44 -31.34 -12.40
N PRO A 150 -26.21 -30.31 -12.02
CA PRO A 150 -27.44 -29.96 -12.71
C PRO A 150 -27.15 -29.36 -14.09
N LEU A 151 -27.85 -29.86 -15.10
CA LEU A 151 -27.81 -29.39 -16.49
C LEU A 151 -29.19 -28.86 -16.88
N PHE A 152 -29.28 -27.54 -17.08
CA PHE A 152 -30.50 -26.89 -17.53
C PHE A 152 -30.51 -26.77 -19.05
N ARG A 153 -31.59 -27.20 -19.69
CA ARG A 153 -31.81 -27.00 -21.12
C ARG A 153 -32.97 -26.04 -21.33
N PHE A 154 -32.71 -24.96 -22.05
CA PHE A 154 -33.72 -23.97 -22.43
C PHE A 154 -33.95 -23.99 -23.94
N GLU A 155 -35.22 -24.01 -24.34
CA GLU A 155 -35.66 -23.94 -25.73
C GLU A 155 -36.66 -22.78 -25.87
N ARG A 156 -36.19 -21.66 -26.43
CA ARG A 156 -37.01 -20.46 -26.65
C ARG A 156 -37.81 -20.62 -27.94
N GLY A 157 -39.14 -20.63 -27.82
CA GLY A 157 -40.08 -20.64 -28.95
C GLY A 157 -40.76 -19.29 -29.18
N ALA A 158 -41.65 -19.25 -30.17
CA ALA A 158 -42.43 -18.05 -30.51
C ALA A 158 -43.43 -17.66 -29.39
N GLU A 159 -44.21 -18.64 -28.90
CA GLU A 159 -45.26 -18.39 -27.89
C GLU A 159 -44.80 -18.59 -26.44
N PHE A 160 -43.83 -19.45 -26.20
CA PHE A 160 -43.31 -19.72 -24.87
C PHE A 160 -41.87 -20.25 -24.91
N THR A 161 -41.16 -20.09 -23.79
CA THR A 161 -39.86 -20.73 -23.57
C THR A 161 -40.04 -21.97 -22.71
N LYS A 162 -39.57 -23.12 -23.19
CA LYS A 162 -39.61 -24.39 -22.46
C LYS A 162 -38.26 -24.64 -21.80
N TYR A 163 -38.27 -25.12 -20.56
CA TYR A 163 -37.03 -25.53 -19.89
C TYR A 163 -37.15 -26.84 -19.14
N GLN A 164 -36.03 -27.55 -19.10
CA GLN A 164 -35.89 -28.90 -18.53
C GLN A 164 -34.64 -28.95 -17.67
N LEU A 165 -34.68 -29.78 -16.64
CA LEU A 165 -33.55 -30.05 -15.76
C LEU A 165 -33.20 -31.53 -15.85
N THR A 166 -31.95 -31.80 -16.19
CA THR A 166 -31.32 -33.12 -16.11
C THR A 166 -30.16 -33.06 -15.15
N VAL A 167 -29.80 -34.18 -14.53
CA VAL A 167 -28.67 -34.25 -13.59
C VAL A 167 -27.62 -35.17 -14.17
N GLU A 168 -26.36 -34.75 -14.19
CA GLU A 168 -25.25 -35.57 -14.68
C GLU A 168 -24.42 -36.08 -13.51
N SER A 169 -24.20 -37.39 -13.44
CA SER A 169 -23.42 -38.06 -12.40
C SER A 169 -22.53 -39.10 -13.06
N GLU A 170 -21.23 -39.13 -12.74
CA GLU A 170 -20.26 -40.09 -13.30
C GLU A 170 -20.28 -40.15 -14.84
N GLY A 171 -20.49 -39.01 -15.51
CA GLY A 171 -20.58 -38.90 -16.97
C GLY A 171 -21.87 -39.45 -17.60
N LYS A 172 -22.87 -39.83 -16.78
CA LYS A 172 -24.17 -40.32 -17.25
C LYS A 172 -25.28 -39.33 -16.91
N LYS A 173 -26.18 -39.08 -17.87
CA LYS A 173 -27.36 -38.23 -17.68
C LYS A 173 -28.47 -39.02 -16.98
N ILE A 174 -28.96 -38.45 -15.88
CA ILE A 174 -30.04 -38.95 -15.04
C ILE A 174 -31.28 -38.09 -15.27
N GLU A 175 -32.36 -38.71 -15.73
CA GLU A 175 -33.69 -38.08 -15.82
C GLU A 175 -34.44 -38.26 -14.50
N LEU A 176 -34.96 -37.18 -13.94
CA LEU A 176 -35.70 -37.20 -12.66
C LEU A 176 -37.20 -37.45 -12.83
N TYR A 177 -37.74 -37.22 -14.04
CA TYR A 177 -39.19 -37.24 -14.30
C TYR A 177 -39.79 -38.65 -14.13
N ARG A 178 -40.84 -38.76 -13.29
CA ARG A 178 -41.53 -40.03 -12.98
C ARG A 178 -40.60 -41.17 -12.54
N LYS A 179 -39.43 -40.84 -11.98
CA LYS A 179 -38.53 -41.80 -11.34
C LYS A 179 -38.74 -41.78 -9.83
N PRO A 180 -38.42 -42.87 -9.12
CA PRO A 180 -38.51 -42.92 -7.66
C PRO A 180 -37.38 -42.08 -7.05
N VAL A 181 -37.63 -40.78 -6.91
CA VAL A 181 -36.70 -39.80 -6.36
C VAL A 181 -37.21 -39.26 -5.04
N ASP A 182 -36.43 -39.41 -3.98
CA ASP A 182 -36.73 -38.80 -2.68
C ASP A 182 -35.71 -37.70 -2.36
N ILE A 183 -36.20 -36.52 -1.96
CA ILE A 183 -35.34 -35.44 -1.47
C ILE A 183 -35.10 -35.66 0.03
N LEU A 184 -33.85 -36.00 0.39
CA LEU A 184 -33.43 -36.27 1.77
C LEU A 184 -33.01 -34.99 2.50
N CYS A 185 -32.31 -34.09 1.81
CA CYS A 185 -31.85 -32.80 2.34
C CYS A 185 -31.98 -31.73 1.25
N ASN A 186 -32.39 -30.51 1.61
CA ASN A 186 -32.50 -29.41 0.65
C ASN A 186 -31.18 -28.66 0.44
N ASN A 187 -30.38 -28.45 1.50
CA ASN A 187 -29.13 -27.71 1.43
C ASN A 187 -28.01 -28.32 2.32
N PRO A 188 -26.99 -28.98 1.74
CA PRO A 188 -26.83 -29.28 0.32
C PRO A 188 -27.91 -30.23 -0.18
N CYS A 189 -28.25 -30.16 -1.46
CA CYS A 189 -29.29 -31.03 -2.01
C CYS A 189 -28.80 -32.48 -2.05
N ILE A 190 -29.43 -33.36 -1.29
CA ILE A 190 -29.15 -34.80 -1.26
C ILE A 190 -30.43 -35.52 -1.66
N ILE A 191 -30.32 -36.36 -2.68
CA ILE A 191 -31.46 -37.14 -3.19
C ILE A 191 -31.14 -38.62 -3.20
N ARG A 192 -32.18 -39.43 -3.03
CA ARG A 192 -32.17 -40.85 -3.41
C ARG A 192 -32.75 -40.97 -4.81
N TYR A 193 -32.02 -41.59 -5.74
CA TYR A 193 -32.47 -41.94 -7.07
C TYR A 193 -32.38 -43.47 -7.23
N GLY A 194 -33.53 -44.16 -7.13
CA GLY A 194 -33.54 -45.63 -7.10
C GLY A 194 -32.71 -46.17 -5.93
N ASN A 195 -31.67 -46.94 -6.23
CA ASN A 195 -30.78 -47.51 -5.22
C ASN A 195 -29.51 -46.68 -4.97
N LYS A 196 -29.43 -45.47 -5.52
CA LYS A 196 -28.29 -44.57 -5.33
C LYS A 196 -28.67 -43.37 -4.48
N ILE A 197 -27.79 -42.94 -3.59
CA ILE A 197 -27.88 -41.64 -2.90
C ILE A 197 -26.77 -40.75 -3.45
N LEU A 198 -27.14 -39.56 -3.91
CA LEU A 198 -26.21 -38.62 -4.53
C LEU A 198 -26.47 -37.19 -4.04
N GLN A 199 -25.39 -36.42 -3.94
CA GLN A 199 -25.44 -34.99 -3.68
C GLN A 199 -25.53 -34.24 -5.00
N ILE A 200 -26.41 -33.25 -5.12
CA ILE A 200 -26.48 -32.35 -6.28
C ILE A 200 -25.81 -31.03 -5.92
N SER A 201 -24.79 -30.65 -6.71
CA SER A 201 -24.02 -29.44 -6.46
C SER A 201 -24.79 -28.17 -6.85
N GLY A 202 -24.65 -27.14 -6.02
CA GLY A 202 -25.13 -25.78 -6.29
C GLY A 202 -26.64 -25.58 -6.33
N THR A 203 -27.48 -26.61 -6.17
CA THR A 203 -28.95 -26.52 -6.27
C THR A 203 -29.61 -26.86 -4.94
N ASP A 204 -30.80 -26.29 -4.71
CA ASP A 204 -31.68 -26.63 -3.58
C ASP A 204 -32.69 -27.70 -4.02
N GLY A 205 -32.96 -28.68 -3.17
CA GLY A 205 -33.99 -29.70 -3.37
C GLY A 205 -35.36 -29.13 -3.73
N GLN A 206 -35.73 -27.95 -3.23
CA GLN A 206 -36.99 -27.29 -3.61
C GLN A 206 -37.08 -26.97 -5.11
N LYS A 207 -35.97 -26.59 -5.75
CA LYS A 207 -35.92 -26.29 -7.19
C LYS A 207 -36.09 -27.55 -8.04
N LEU A 208 -35.85 -28.74 -7.49
CA LEU A 208 -35.99 -30.02 -8.18
C LEU A 208 -37.43 -30.53 -8.17
N ARG A 209 -38.22 -30.20 -7.13
CA ARG A 209 -39.59 -30.75 -6.95
C ARG A 209 -40.47 -30.65 -8.20
N PRO A 210 -40.55 -29.51 -8.92
CA PRO A 210 -41.39 -29.41 -10.11
C PRO A 210 -41.01 -30.39 -11.22
N PHE A 211 -39.73 -30.77 -11.31
CA PHE A 211 -39.20 -31.64 -12.36
C PHE A 211 -39.39 -33.14 -12.05
N LEU A 212 -39.75 -33.48 -10.81
CA LEU A 212 -40.18 -34.83 -10.44
C LEU A 212 -41.54 -35.15 -11.08
N GLU A 213 -42.44 -34.17 -11.07
CA GLU A 213 -43.82 -34.30 -11.56
C GLU A 213 -44.01 -33.91 -13.03
N LYS A 214 -43.20 -32.99 -13.55
CA LYS A 214 -43.32 -32.46 -14.92
C LYS A 214 -42.00 -32.62 -15.68
N LYS A 215 -42.07 -33.12 -16.92
CA LYS A 215 -40.89 -33.28 -17.79
C LYS A 215 -40.27 -31.93 -18.18
N SER A 216 -41.08 -30.88 -18.23
CA SER A 216 -40.64 -29.53 -18.60
C SER A 216 -41.55 -28.48 -18.00
N LEU A 217 -40.99 -27.31 -17.75
CA LEU A 217 -41.71 -26.12 -17.33
C LEU A 217 -41.76 -25.10 -18.46
N ILE A 218 -42.74 -24.21 -18.40
CA ILE A 218 -43.06 -23.25 -19.46
C ILE A 218 -42.99 -21.84 -18.88
N ILE A 219 -42.28 -20.95 -19.58
CA ILE A 219 -42.22 -19.52 -19.30
C ILE A 219 -43.07 -18.81 -20.36
N PRO A 220 -44.20 -18.19 -19.96
CA PRO A 220 -45.05 -17.44 -20.88
C PRO A 220 -44.34 -16.22 -21.46
N LYS A 221 -44.63 -15.89 -22.73
CA LYS A 221 -43.98 -14.77 -23.43
C LYS A 221 -44.13 -13.42 -22.72
N SER A 222 -45.29 -13.18 -22.12
CA SER A 222 -45.60 -11.95 -21.36
C SER A 222 -44.63 -11.68 -20.20
N SER A 223 -44.02 -12.73 -19.65
CA SER A 223 -43.09 -12.67 -18.51
C SER A 223 -41.64 -12.99 -18.90
N GLU A 224 -41.37 -13.23 -20.18
CA GLU A 224 -40.10 -13.76 -20.68
C GLU A 224 -38.92 -12.87 -20.26
N LEU A 225 -39.00 -11.57 -20.48
CA LEU A 225 -37.94 -10.62 -20.09
C LEU A 225 -37.56 -10.70 -18.61
N LYS A 226 -38.55 -10.79 -17.71
CA LYS A 226 -38.33 -10.86 -16.26
C LYS A 226 -37.67 -12.17 -15.85
N TYR A 227 -38.07 -13.28 -16.47
CA TYR A 227 -37.45 -14.59 -16.23
C TYR A 227 -36.04 -14.66 -16.79
N PHE A 228 -35.79 -14.08 -17.98
CA PHE A 228 -34.48 -14.09 -18.62
C PHE A 228 -33.47 -13.21 -17.88
N SER A 229 -33.86 -12.01 -17.44
CA SER A 229 -32.98 -11.12 -16.65
C SER A 229 -32.76 -11.59 -15.21
N GLY A 230 -33.64 -12.44 -14.66
CA GLY A 230 -33.55 -12.96 -13.29
C GLY A 230 -33.17 -14.43 -13.21
N PHE A 231 -34.14 -15.32 -13.41
CA PHE A 231 -33.97 -16.77 -13.20
C PHE A 231 -32.98 -17.42 -14.18
N VAL A 232 -33.10 -17.12 -15.47
CA VAL A 232 -32.20 -17.70 -16.49
C VAL A 232 -30.79 -17.14 -16.33
N LEU A 233 -30.63 -15.84 -16.04
CA LEU A 233 -29.33 -15.24 -15.72
C LEU A 233 -28.65 -15.96 -14.55
N ASN A 234 -29.37 -16.16 -13.45
CA ASN A 234 -28.86 -16.87 -12.28
C ASN A 234 -28.50 -18.33 -12.62
N THR A 235 -29.32 -18.98 -13.44
CA THR A 235 -29.07 -20.35 -13.91
C THR A 235 -27.82 -20.44 -14.79
N VAL A 236 -27.64 -19.52 -15.73
CA VAL A 236 -26.46 -19.43 -16.61
C VAL A 236 -25.18 -19.14 -15.82
N ASN A 237 -25.27 -18.34 -14.75
CA ASN A 237 -24.12 -18.07 -13.87
C ASN A 237 -23.68 -19.33 -13.11
N ASN A 238 -24.62 -19.99 -12.45
CA ASN A 238 -24.34 -21.01 -11.44
C ASN A 238 -24.34 -22.46 -11.95
N TYR A 239 -24.94 -22.72 -13.10
CA TYR A 239 -25.11 -24.08 -13.63
C TYR A 239 -24.70 -24.20 -15.09
N THR A 240 -24.39 -25.43 -15.49
CA THR A 240 -24.20 -25.76 -16.90
C THR A 240 -25.53 -25.62 -17.62
N THR A 241 -25.55 -24.82 -18.69
CA THR A 241 -26.78 -24.44 -19.39
C THR A 241 -26.64 -24.68 -20.89
N GLU A 242 -27.53 -25.49 -21.46
CA GLU A 242 -27.71 -25.66 -22.90
C GLU A 242 -28.82 -24.70 -23.37
N ALA A 243 -28.48 -23.77 -24.26
CA ALA A 243 -29.40 -22.76 -24.78
C ALA A 243 -29.73 -22.99 -26.25
N LYS A 244 -31.03 -23.00 -26.58
CA LYS A 244 -31.54 -22.91 -27.96
C LYS A 244 -32.48 -21.71 -28.08
N GLY A 245 -32.22 -20.84 -29.05
CA GLY A 245 -32.99 -19.62 -29.31
C GLY A 245 -32.53 -18.36 -28.55
N PHE A 246 -31.40 -18.47 -27.83
CA PHE A 246 -30.62 -17.35 -27.32
C PHE A 246 -29.15 -17.77 -27.21
N LYS A 247 -28.24 -16.80 -27.11
CA LYS A 247 -26.80 -17.06 -27.12
C LYS A 247 -26.17 -16.84 -25.76
N ILE A 248 -25.26 -17.75 -25.42
CA ILE A 248 -24.32 -17.58 -24.31
C ILE A 248 -22.94 -17.47 -24.96
N ILE A 249 -22.31 -16.31 -24.83
CA ILE A 249 -20.99 -16.03 -25.40
C ILE A 249 -19.97 -15.82 -24.28
N TYR A 250 -18.73 -16.19 -24.57
CA TYR A 250 -17.58 -16.09 -23.67
C TYR A 250 -16.58 -15.09 -24.27
N PRO A 251 -16.87 -13.78 -24.19
CA PRO A 251 -15.99 -12.77 -24.73
C PRO A 251 -14.67 -12.70 -23.94
N GLU A 252 -13.61 -12.26 -24.59
CA GLU A 252 -12.40 -11.83 -23.89
C GLU A 252 -12.70 -10.57 -23.08
N SER A 253 -12.17 -10.51 -21.87
CA SER A 253 -12.32 -9.37 -20.98
C SER A 253 -11.08 -8.50 -20.99
N GLU A 254 -11.26 -7.21 -21.29
CA GLU A 254 -10.30 -6.18 -20.91
C GLU A 254 -10.28 -6.06 -19.38
N LYS A 255 -9.13 -6.32 -18.77
CA LYS A 255 -8.94 -6.33 -17.31
C LYS A 255 -8.21 -5.05 -16.90
N ARG A 256 -8.71 -4.37 -15.87
CA ARG A 256 -8.05 -3.21 -15.28
C ARG A 256 -8.28 -3.16 -13.78
N PRO A 257 -7.25 -2.98 -12.93
CA PRO A 257 -7.45 -2.75 -11.52
C PRO A 257 -7.75 -1.26 -11.27
N ASP A 258 -8.84 -0.98 -10.56
CA ASP A 258 -9.27 0.36 -10.18
C ASP A 258 -9.08 0.51 -8.65
N LEU A 259 -8.37 1.56 -8.24
CA LEU A 259 -8.11 1.94 -6.84
C LEU A 259 -8.88 3.21 -6.49
N SER A 260 -9.61 3.18 -5.38
CA SER A 260 -10.30 4.35 -4.82
C SER A 260 -9.72 4.69 -3.46
N LEU A 261 -9.25 5.93 -3.26
CA LEU A 261 -8.82 6.42 -1.95
C LEU A 261 -10.05 6.90 -1.17
N GLU A 262 -10.34 6.24 -0.05
CA GLU A 262 -11.54 6.43 0.77
C GLU A 262 -11.21 6.29 2.27
N TYR A 263 -12.16 6.63 3.15
CA TYR A 263 -12.05 6.29 4.57
C TYR A 263 -12.72 4.94 4.85
N SER A 264 -12.03 4.09 5.59
CA SER A 264 -12.59 2.86 6.15
C SER A 264 -13.68 3.18 7.18
N ILE A 265 -14.45 2.16 7.58
CA ILE A 265 -15.47 2.27 8.64
C ILE A 265 -14.87 2.75 9.97
N LEU A 266 -13.58 2.46 10.20
CA LEU A 266 -12.84 2.88 11.39
C LEU A 266 -12.25 4.29 11.27
N GLY A 267 -12.45 4.98 10.13
CA GLY A 267 -11.97 6.35 9.90
C GLY A 267 -10.54 6.45 9.38
N TYR A 268 -9.86 5.34 9.08
CA TYR A 268 -8.52 5.36 8.49
C TYR A 268 -8.59 5.52 6.97
N PRO A 269 -7.69 6.30 6.33
CA PRO A 269 -7.56 6.39 4.89
C PRO A 269 -7.07 5.05 4.30
N VAL A 270 -7.80 4.52 3.32
CA VAL A 270 -7.52 3.23 2.66
C VAL A 270 -7.68 3.35 1.16
N LEU A 271 -6.91 2.54 0.43
CA LEU A 271 -7.10 2.27 -0.99
C LEU A 271 -8.01 1.05 -1.15
N ILE A 272 -9.22 1.28 -1.65
CA ILE A 272 -10.18 0.22 -1.97
C ILE A 272 -9.86 -0.30 -3.37
N LEU A 273 -9.49 -1.58 -3.44
CA LEU A 273 -9.22 -2.27 -4.69
C LEU A 273 -10.50 -2.85 -5.29
N SER A 274 -10.71 -2.60 -6.57
CA SER A 274 -11.76 -3.22 -7.38
C SER A 274 -11.20 -3.68 -8.72
N TYR A 275 -11.72 -4.79 -9.25
CA TYR A 275 -11.31 -5.32 -10.54
C TYR A 275 -12.34 -4.97 -11.59
N ASN A 276 -11.93 -4.22 -12.59
CA ASN A 276 -12.76 -3.86 -13.72
C ASN A 276 -12.57 -4.88 -14.84
N TYR A 277 -13.66 -5.56 -15.20
CA TYR A 277 -13.69 -6.43 -16.36
C TYR A 277 -14.65 -5.85 -17.40
N SER A 278 -14.11 -5.21 -18.43
CA SER A 278 -14.88 -4.64 -19.55
C SER A 278 -16.02 -3.71 -19.11
N GLY A 279 -15.77 -2.88 -18.09
CA GLY A 279 -16.72 -1.90 -17.53
C GLY A 279 -17.43 -2.34 -16.25
N ILE A 280 -17.26 -3.59 -15.82
CA ILE A 280 -17.92 -4.15 -14.63
C ILE A 280 -16.93 -4.17 -13.48
N ALA A 281 -17.20 -3.37 -12.44
CA ALA A 281 -16.40 -3.37 -11.22
C ALA A 281 -16.81 -4.55 -10.32
N ILE A 282 -15.83 -5.38 -9.95
CA ILE A 282 -16.00 -6.55 -9.09
C ILE A 282 -15.14 -6.37 -7.85
N SER A 283 -15.73 -6.62 -6.69
CA SER A 283 -15.01 -6.59 -5.42
C SER A 283 -14.15 -7.86 -5.24
N PRO A 284 -12.92 -7.75 -4.70
CA PRO A 284 -12.11 -8.90 -4.33
C PRO A 284 -12.80 -9.90 -3.39
N GLY A 285 -13.78 -9.45 -2.59
CA GLY A 285 -14.51 -10.31 -1.65
C GLY A 285 -15.53 -11.25 -2.30
N ASP A 286 -15.88 -11.06 -3.57
CA ASP A 286 -16.74 -12.01 -4.29
C ASP A 286 -15.94 -13.28 -4.62
N ASN A 287 -16.48 -14.45 -4.32
CA ASN A 287 -15.88 -15.75 -4.64
C ASN A 287 -16.45 -16.36 -5.94
N SER A 288 -17.35 -15.65 -6.64
CA SER A 288 -17.87 -16.08 -7.92
C SER A 288 -16.74 -16.22 -8.95
N GLY A 289 -16.68 -17.35 -9.66
CA GLY A 289 -15.69 -17.58 -10.73
C GLY A 289 -16.09 -16.97 -12.08
N TYR A 290 -17.37 -16.65 -12.23
CA TYR A 290 -17.95 -16.11 -13.46
C TYR A 290 -18.96 -15.02 -13.12
N PHE A 291 -19.06 -14.05 -14.01
CA PHE A 291 -20.09 -13.02 -14.00
C PHE A 291 -20.70 -12.94 -15.39
N THR A 292 -22.03 -12.76 -15.45
CA THR A 292 -22.75 -12.71 -16.71
C THR A 292 -23.52 -11.41 -16.81
N VAL A 293 -23.39 -10.73 -17.94
CA VAL A 293 -24.23 -9.60 -18.32
C VAL A 293 -25.30 -10.06 -19.29
N PHE A 294 -26.55 -9.76 -18.95
CA PHE A 294 -27.69 -9.99 -19.83
C PHE A 294 -27.91 -8.78 -20.74
N GLY A 295 -27.97 -9.02 -22.04
CA GLY A 295 -28.32 -8.04 -23.05
C GLY A 295 -29.44 -8.54 -23.98
N HIS A 296 -30.09 -7.60 -24.66
CA HIS A 296 -31.07 -7.87 -25.69
C HIS A 296 -30.74 -7.04 -26.93
N GLU A 297 -30.29 -7.70 -27.99
CA GLU A 297 -29.84 -7.08 -29.24
C GLU A 297 -30.57 -7.72 -30.41
N ASN A 298 -31.17 -6.92 -31.30
CA ASN A 298 -31.85 -7.38 -32.52
C ASN A 298 -32.92 -8.48 -32.31
N GLY A 299 -33.62 -8.48 -31.17
CA GLY A 299 -34.65 -9.48 -30.83
C GLY A 299 -34.11 -10.80 -30.24
N GLU A 300 -32.78 -10.93 -30.12
CA GLU A 300 -32.09 -12.06 -29.53
C GLU A 300 -31.62 -11.72 -28.11
N PHE A 301 -31.76 -12.68 -27.19
CA PHE A 301 -31.18 -12.56 -25.86
C PHE A 301 -29.73 -13.04 -25.89
N ILE A 302 -28.83 -12.26 -25.30
CA ILE A 302 -27.40 -12.55 -25.27
C ILE A 302 -26.92 -12.49 -23.82
N TYR A 303 -26.30 -13.57 -23.39
CA TYR A 303 -25.61 -13.66 -22.11
C TYR A 303 -24.10 -13.60 -22.36
N ARG A 304 -23.46 -12.54 -21.88
CA ARG A 304 -22.01 -12.37 -21.95
C ARG A 304 -21.40 -12.87 -20.66
N LYS A 305 -20.92 -14.11 -20.66
CA LYS A 305 -20.36 -14.78 -19.47
C LYS A 305 -18.85 -14.61 -19.47
N TYR A 306 -18.35 -13.79 -18.56
CA TYR A 306 -16.94 -13.54 -18.39
C TYR A 306 -16.37 -14.43 -17.29
N LYS A 307 -15.14 -14.91 -17.51
CA LYS A 307 -14.40 -15.71 -16.54
C LYS A 307 -13.46 -14.79 -15.74
N ARG A 308 -13.51 -14.89 -14.41
CA ARG A 308 -12.55 -14.18 -13.56
C ARG A 308 -11.17 -14.84 -13.62
N ASP A 309 -10.15 -14.00 -13.58
CA ASP A 309 -8.77 -14.41 -13.58
C ASP A 309 -8.15 -14.18 -12.21
N PHE A 310 -8.31 -15.16 -11.33
CA PHE A 310 -7.79 -15.10 -9.97
C PHE A 310 -6.26 -14.99 -9.90
N ARG A 311 -5.53 -15.42 -10.94
CA ARG A 311 -4.06 -15.29 -10.97
C ARG A 311 -3.66 -13.84 -11.21
N TRP A 312 -4.27 -13.19 -12.20
CA TRP A 312 -4.08 -11.76 -12.45
C TRP A 312 -4.51 -10.91 -11.25
N GLU A 313 -5.65 -11.24 -10.62
CA GLU A 313 -6.09 -10.53 -9.40
C GLU A 313 -5.09 -10.68 -8.25
N GLN A 314 -4.45 -11.84 -8.10
CA GLN A 314 -3.39 -12.03 -7.09
C GLN A 314 -2.17 -11.17 -7.40
N GLN A 315 -1.70 -11.15 -8.65
CA GLN A 315 -0.58 -10.31 -9.08
C GLN A 315 -0.82 -8.83 -8.77
N CYS A 316 -2.04 -8.32 -8.98
CA CYS A 316 -2.39 -6.95 -8.63
C CYS A 316 -2.25 -6.66 -7.13
N ARG A 317 -2.59 -7.63 -6.27
CA ARG A 317 -2.43 -7.49 -4.82
C ARG A 317 -0.97 -7.52 -4.41
N ASP A 318 -0.19 -8.39 -5.03
CA ASP A 318 1.24 -8.52 -4.76
C ASP A 318 1.96 -7.19 -5.10
N ILE A 319 1.64 -6.55 -6.23
CA ILE A 319 2.16 -5.22 -6.61
C ILE A 319 1.82 -4.16 -5.54
N LEU A 320 0.60 -4.16 -4.99
CA LEU A 320 0.23 -3.23 -3.92
C LEU A 320 1.05 -3.46 -2.65
N SER A 321 1.25 -4.73 -2.28
CA SER A 321 2.09 -5.10 -1.13
C SER A 321 3.56 -4.71 -1.33
N GLU A 322 4.10 -4.84 -2.54
CA GLU A 322 5.46 -4.38 -2.87
C GLU A 322 5.59 -2.85 -2.75
N THR A 323 4.53 -2.10 -3.05
CA THR A 323 4.51 -0.63 -2.88
C THR A 323 4.32 -0.17 -1.43
N GLY A 324 4.24 -1.08 -0.46
CA GLY A 324 4.10 -0.79 0.98
C GLY A 324 2.65 -0.68 1.48
N PHE A 325 1.67 -1.10 0.67
CA PHE A 325 0.26 -1.13 1.06
C PHE A 325 -0.17 -2.54 1.47
N ASN A 326 -0.62 -2.68 2.71
CA ASN A 326 -0.99 -3.95 3.31
C ASN A 326 -2.51 -4.08 3.45
N SER A 327 -3.02 -5.31 3.46
CA SER A 327 -4.45 -5.59 3.60
C SER A 327 -4.70 -6.89 4.36
N GLU A 328 -5.69 -6.89 5.25
CA GLU A 328 -6.16 -8.10 5.96
C GLU A 328 -7.34 -8.76 5.24
N ASP A 329 -8.21 -7.96 4.61
CA ASP A 329 -9.46 -8.39 3.98
C ASP A 329 -9.36 -8.53 2.45
N LYS A 330 -8.19 -8.21 1.87
CA LYS A 330 -7.87 -8.19 0.43
C LYS A 330 -8.61 -7.11 -0.37
N ILE A 331 -9.35 -6.23 0.30
CA ILE A 331 -10.16 -5.17 -0.32
C ILE A 331 -9.58 -3.81 0.06
N ASN A 332 -9.38 -3.60 1.35
CA ASN A 332 -8.92 -2.35 1.93
C ASN A 332 -7.40 -2.42 2.15
N PHE A 333 -6.67 -1.59 1.42
CA PHE A 333 -5.23 -1.48 1.51
C PHE A 333 -4.84 -0.22 2.28
N TYR A 334 -4.03 -0.36 3.32
CA TYR A 334 -3.59 0.73 4.19
C TYR A 334 -2.08 0.75 4.32
N LEU A 335 -1.53 1.94 4.60
CA LEU A 335 -0.14 2.11 4.99
C LEU A 335 0.02 1.74 6.46
N GLN A 336 1.09 1.03 6.80
CA GLN A 336 1.44 0.69 8.18
C GLN A 336 2.55 1.60 8.71
N ASP A 337 2.42 2.01 9.97
CA ASP A 337 3.48 2.69 10.72
C ASP A 337 4.48 1.67 11.32
N GLU A 338 5.54 2.13 11.98
CA GLU A 338 6.56 1.28 12.63
C GLU A 338 5.96 0.29 13.66
N ASP A 339 4.84 0.67 14.26
CA ASP A 339 4.03 -0.12 15.19
C ASP A 339 3.09 -1.14 14.51
N LEU A 340 3.17 -1.31 13.18
CA LEU A 340 2.24 -2.12 12.36
C LEU A 340 0.78 -1.65 12.41
N LYS A 341 0.52 -0.40 12.80
CA LYS A 341 -0.82 0.19 12.86
C LYS A 341 -1.15 0.95 11.58
N PRO A 342 -2.43 1.00 11.16
CA PRO A 342 -2.85 1.83 10.03
C PRO A 342 -2.54 3.32 10.28
N VAL A 343 -1.90 3.95 9.30
CA VAL A 343 -1.61 5.40 9.35
C VAL A 343 -2.91 6.19 9.29
N SER A 344 -3.10 7.11 10.23
CA SER A 344 -4.32 7.93 10.36
C SER A 344 -4.33 9.17 9.47
N GLN A 345 -3.15 9.70 9.11
CA GLN A 345 -3.03 10.92 8.32
C GLN A 345 -3.13 10.63 6.83
N ILE A 346 -4.15 11.20 6.19
CA ILE A 346 -4.38 11.06 4.74
C ILE A 346 -3.24 11.65 3.91
N SER A 347 -2.54 12.67 4.42
CA SER A 347 -1.38 13.29 3.74
C SER A 347 -0.29 12.25 3.44
N ASN A 348 -0.02 11.35 4.38
CA ASN A 348 1.05 10.35 4.25
C ASN A 348 0.66 9.27 3.24
N VAL A 349 -0.63 8.90 3.22
CA VAL A 349 -1.17 7.96 2.22
C VAL A 349 -1.12 8.57 0.83
N VAL A 350 -1.55 9.83 0.66
CA VAL A 350 -1.48 10.54 -0.63
C VAL A 350 -0.03 10.68 -1.10
N GLU A 351 0.91 11.02 -0.21
CA GLU A 351 2.34 11.09 -0.55
C GLU A 351 2.90 9.73 -1.00
N ALA A 352 2.57 8.65 -0.30
CA ALA A 352 2.96 7.29 -0.69
C ALA A 352 2.39 6.91 -2.07
N VAL A 353 1.14 7.27 -2.36
CA VAL A 353 0.53 7.10 -3.69
C VAL A 353 1.27 7.94 -4.74
N ASN A 354 1.58 9.20 -4.46
CA ASN A 354 2.27 10.10 -5.41
C ASN A 354 3.64 9.55 -5.81
N ARG A 355 4.41 9.03 -4.84
CA ARG A 355 5.73 8.42 -5.07
C ARG A 355 5.63 7.20 -5.98
N ASN A 356 4.60 6.38 -5.81
CA ASN A 356 4.41 5.13 -6.54
C ASN A 356 3.48 5.26 -7.77
N TYR A 357 2.96 6.46 -8.05
CA TYR A 357 1.94 6.69 -9.08
C TYR A 357 2.36 6.19 -10.46
N ASN A 358 3.57 6.56 -10.91
CA ASN A 358 4.09 6.15 -12.22
C ASN A 358 4.25 4.63 -12.33
N HIS A 359 4.68 3.98 -11.24
CA HIS A 359 4.81 2.53 -11.20
C HIS A 359 3.43 1.85 -11.27
N LEU A 360 2.48 2.28 -10.45
CA LEU A 360 1.11 1.75 -10.45
C LEU A 360 0.41 1.94 -11.81
N VAL A 361 0.51 3.12 -12.42
CA VAL A 361 -0.07 3.38 -13.75
C VAL A 361 0.61 2.54 -14.84
N SER A 362 1.92 2.32 -14.77
CA SER A 362 2.63 1.46 -15.72
C SER A 362 2.19 -0.01 -15.66
N GLN A 363 1.72 -0.47 -14.48
CA GLN A 363 1.13 -1.78 -14.27
C GLN A 363 -0.38 -1.82 -14.60
N GLY A 364 -0.95 -0.72 -15.10
CA GLY A 364 -2.33 -0.62 -15.56
C GLY A 364 -3.34 -0.17 -14.51
N PHE A 365 -2.91 0.21 -13.30
CA PHE A 365 -3.83 0.69 -12.26
C PHE A 365 -4.42 2.06 -12.61
N ARG A 366 -5.71 2.22 -12.30
CA ARG A 366 -6.37 3.52 -12.33
C ARG A 366 -6.70 3.95 -10.91
N ILE A 367 -6.16 5.09 -10.49
CA ILE A 367 -6.31 5.59 -9.11
C ILE A 367 -7.24 6.80 -9.11
N SER A 368 -8.14 6.87 -8.13
CA SER A 368 -9.08 8.00 -7.96
C SER A 368 -9.29 8.35 -6.49
N SER A 369 -9.62 9.61 -6.22
CA SER A 369 -9.85 10.15 -4.86
C SER A 369 -11.23 10.82 -4.72
N LYS A 370 -12.19 10.45 -5.59
CA LYS A 370 -13.45 11.21 -5.76
C LYS A 370 -14.44 11.09 -4.60
N HIS A 371 -14.18 10.18 -3.67
CA HIS A 371 -15.08 9.82 -2.57
C HIS A 371 -14.67 10.47 -1.23
N LEU A 372 -13.72 11.41 -1.26
CA LEU A 372 -13.25 12.15 -0.10
C LEU A 372 -13.83 13.57 -0.07
N ASP A 373 -13.78 14.20 1.09
CA ASP A 373 -14.21 15.60 1.29
C ASP A 373 -13.45 16.59 0.40
N LYS A 374 -12.21 16.25 0.04
CA LYS A 374 -11.34 16.99 -0.87
C LYS A 374 -10.83 16.07 -1.97
N ASN A 375 -10.77 16.58 -3.20
CA ASN A 375 -10.12 15.88 -4.30
C ASN A 375 -8.61 16.10 -4.23
N TYR A 376 -7.87 15.06 -3.86
CA TYR A 376 -6.42 15.14 -3.78
C TYR A 376 -5.75 14.89 -5.14
N ASN A 377 -4.65 15.58 -5.38
CA ASN A 377 -3.78 15.28 -6.51
C ASN A 377 -2.93 14.06 -6.19
N LEU A 378 -3.12 12.99 -6.96
CA LEU A 378 -2.43 11.72 -6.81
C LEU A 378 -1.20 11.58 -7.72
N ARG A 379 -0.87 12.62 -8.51
CA ARG A 379 0.21 12.55 -9.50
C ARG A 379 1.55 12.84 -8.84
N ASN A 380 2.63 12.43 -9.51
CA ASN A 380 3.98 12.71 -9.03
C ASN A 380 4.27 14.22 -8.95
N ILE A 381 5.06 14.59 -7.96
CA ILE A 381 5.50 15.95 -7.67
C ILE A 381 7.02 15.99 -7.82
N SER A 382 7.54 16.83 -8.72
CA SER A 382 8.97 16.98 -8.95
C SER A 382 9.41 18.44 -8.83
N ILE A 383 10.62 18.68 -8.34
CA ILE A 383 11.24 20.00 -8.31
C ILE A 383 12.41 20.01 -9.28
N GLU A 384 12.45 21.04 -10.12
CA GLU A 384 13.61 21.39 -10.93
C GLU A 384 14.21 22.68 -10.38
N ILE A 385 15.45 22.60 -9.88
CA ILE A 385 16.18 23.74 -9.33
C ILE A 385 17.16 24.22 -10.38
N LEU A 386 17.01 25.48 -10.81
CA LEU A 386 17.95 26.22 -11.63
C LEU A 386 18.71 27.21 -10.74
N ASN A 387 19.98 27.43 -11.02
CA ASN A 387 20.80 28.35 -10.25
C ASN A 387 21.58 29.32 -11.12
N LYS A 388 21.69 30.57 -10.64
CA LYS A 388 22.53 31.61 -11.25
C LYS A 388 23.30 32.32 -10.14
N PRO A 389 24.63 32.12 -10.03
CA PRO A 389 25.43 32.90 -9.09
C PRO A 389 25.60 34.34 -9.60
N GLU A 390 25.27 35.32 -8.77
CA GLU A 390 25.44 36.75 -9.08
C GLU A 390 26.16 37.47 -7.92
N GLY A 391 27.47 37.69 -8.07
CA GLY A 391 28.29 38.43 -7.10
C GLY A 391 28.40 37.77 -5.72
N ASP A 392 27.88 38.44 -4.68
CA ASP A 392 27.83 37.95 -3.29
C ASP A 392 26.55 37.17 -2.96
N TRP A 393 25.67 37.02 -3.95
CA TRP A 393 24.37 36.39 -3.82
C TRP A 393 24.27 35.14 -4.69
N PHE A 394 23.46 34.22 -4.21
CA PHE A 394 23.05 33.06 -4.96
C PHE A 394 21.56 33.15 -5.23
N ASP A 395 21.19 33.28 -6.49
CA ASP A 395 19.80 33.32 -6.92
C ASP A 395 19.35 31.88 -7.20
N LEU A 396 18.48 31.38 -6.32
CA LEU A 396 17.83 30.08 -6.47
C LEU A 396 16.50 30.29 -7.21
N GLU A 397 16.48 29.92 -8.49
CA GLU A 397 15.28 29.89 -9.32
C GLU A 397 14.81 28.43 -9.40
N ALA A 398 13.71 28.08 -8.74
CA ALA A 398 13.20 26.70 -8.79
C ALA A 398 11.77 26.66 -9.33
N GLY A 399 11.52 25.72 -10.23
CA GLY A 399 10.21 25.37 -10.76
C GLY A 399 9.73 24.07 -10.10
N ILE A 400 8.53 24.10 -9.54
CA ILE A 400 7.87 22.89 -9.04
C ILE A 400 6.86 22.43 -10.09
N LYS A 401 7.01 21.20 -10.56
CA LYS A 401 6.07 20.56 -11.46
C LYS A 401 5.19 19.58 -10.70
N ILE A 402 3.88 19.85 -10.70
CA ILE A 402 2.85 19.00 -10.09
C ILE A 402 1.94 18.51 -11.20
N GLY A 403 2.17 17.28 -11.67
CA GLY A 403 1.49 16.75 -12.85
C GLY A 403 1.75 17.58 -14.11
N GLU A 404 0.75 18.31 -14.58
CA GLU A 404 0.83 19.17 -15.77
C GLU A 404 1.08 20.65 -15.44
N TRP A 405 1.01 21.02 -14.16
CA TRP A 405 1.15 22.40 -13.71
C TRP A 405 2.56 22.71 -13.26
N GLU A 406 3.02 23.92 -13.54
CA GLU A 406 4.32 24.43 -13.11
C GLU A 406 4.13 25.68 -12.25
N PHE A 407 4.80 25.71 -11.09
CA PHE A 407 4.72 26.80 -10.13
C PHE A 407 6.11 27.28 -9.73
N SER A 408 6.27 28.59 -9.54
CA SER A 408 7.47 29.14 -8.91
C SER A 408 7.59 28.65 -7.47
N PHE A 409 8.80 28.23 -7.10
CA PHE A 409 9.15 27.72 -5.77
C PHE A 409 8.80 28.70 -4.65
N ILE A 410 8.84 30.00 -4.92
CA ILE A 410 8.57 31.04 -3.91
C ILE A 410 7.13 30.98 -3.36
N ARG A 411 6.16 30.46 -4.15
CA ARG A 411 4.76 30.32 -3.71
C ARG A 411 4.61 29.38 -2.53
N PHE A 412 5.54 28.44 -2.36
CA PHE A 412 5.50 27.44 -1.29
C PHE A 412 6.15 27.91 0.00
N ARG A 413 6.81 29.08 0.02
CA ARG A 413 7.48 29.67 1.21
C ARG A 413 6.56 29.70 2.43
N ASN A 414 5.36 30.27 2.27
CA ASN A 414 4.38 30.40 3.35
C ASN A 414 3.80 29.05 3.81
N HIS A 415 3.81 28.04 2.94
CA HIS A 415 3.36 26.70 3.27
C HIS A 415 4.43 25.99 4.10
N ILE A 416 5.67 26.01 3.63
CA ILE A 416 6.83 25.38 4.28
C ILE A 416 7.10 25.98 5.66
N LEU A 417 7.15 27.32 5.77
CA LEU A 417 7.42 28.00 7.05
C LEU A 417 6.31 27.79 8.09
N LYS A 418 5.05 27.64 7.66
CA LYS A 418 3.90 27.42 8.55
C LYS A 418 3.57 25.94 8.76
N GLY A 419 4.32 25.01 8.17
CA GLY A 419 4.05 23.57 8.24
C GLY A 419 2.75 23.13 7.57
N ARG A 420 2.22 23.90 6.60
CA ARG A 420 0.97 23.57 5.90
C ARG A 420 1.28 22.77 4.63
N ARG A 421 1.03 21.45 4.68
CA ARG A 421 1.30 20.49 3.59
C ARG A 421 0.33 20.55 2.42
N GLU A 422 -0.83 21.15 2.60
CA GLU A 422 -1.85 21.26 1.55
C GLU A 422 -1.59 22.48 0.65
N PHE A 423 -1.70 22.30 -0.67
CA PHE A 423 -1.63 23.36 -1.68
C PHE A 423 -2.74 23.20 -2.72
N GLU A 424 -3.48 24.26 -3.02
CA GLU A 424 -4.59 24.21 -3.99
C GLU A 424 -4.09 24.45 -5.41
N LEU A 425 -4.49 23.57 -6.33
CA LEU A 425 -4.14 23.63 -7.75
C LEU A 425 -5.21 24.38 -8.57
N PRO A 426 -4.86 24.91 -9.76
CA PRO A 426 -5.79 25.62 -10.65
C PRO A 426 -7.01 24.80 -11.09
N ASP A 427 -6.90 23.47 -11.09
CA ASP A 427 -7.99 22.55 -11.41
C ASP A 427 -8.94 22.29 -10.24
N GLY A 428 -8.69 22.89 -9.07
CA GLY A 428 -9.48 22.71 -7.84
C GLY A 428 -9.08 21.49 -7.02
N THR A 429 -8.03 20.75 -7.41
CA THR A 429 -7.50 19.63 -6.60
C THR A 429 -6.48 20.12 -5.57
N THR A 430 -6.36 19.40 -4.45
CA THR A 430 -5.38 19.71 -3.39
C THR A 430 -4.15 18.82 -3.53
N ALA A 431 -2.99 19.40 -3.79
CA ALA A 431 -1.71 18.71 -3.73
C ALA A 431 -1.22 18.62 -2.28
N ILE A 432 -0.67 17.46 -1.93
CA ILE A 432 0.05 17.26 -0.66
C ILE A 432 1.54 17.36 -0.95
N LEU A 433 2.18 18.35 -0.33
CA LEU A 433 3.62 18.55 -0.42
C LEU A 433 4.36 17.47 0.38
N PRO A 434 5.44 16.90 -0.17
CA PRO A 434 6.25 15.91 0.52
C PRO A 434 6.80 16.42 1.85
N GLU A 435 6.84 15.57 2.87
CA GLU A 435 7.33 15.98 4.20
C GLU A 435 8.82 16.34 4.16
N GLU A 436 9.59 15.63 3.33
CA GLU A 436 11.01 15.88 3.10
C GLU A 436 11.30 17.33 2.70
N TRP A 437 10.37 18.00 2.01
CA TRP A 437 10.56 19.39 1.59
C TRP A 437 10.54 20.36 2.76
N PHE A 438 9.77 20.07 3.79
CA PHE A 438 9.70 20.90 5.00
C PHE A 438 10.98 20.80 5.81
N ALA A 439 11.63 19.64 5.82
CA ALA A 439 12.95 19.49 6.42
C ALA A 439 14.03 20.15 5.55
N ARG A 440 14.04 19.85 4.26
CA ARG A 440 15.12 20.22 3.32
C ARG A 440 15.16 21.71 3.00
N TYR A 441 14.01 22.34 2.76
CA TYR A 441 13.96 23.71 2.21
C TYR A 441 13.61 24.79 3.23
N ARG A 442 13.28 24.42 4.46
CA ARG A 442 12.92 25.40 5.50
C ARG A 442 14.03 26.41 5.77
N ASN A 443 15.26 25.93 5.91
CA ASN A 443 16.43 26.79 6.15
C ASN A 443 16.64 27.80 5.00
N VAL A 444 16.43 27.37 3.74
CA VAL A 444 16.52 28.25 2.56
C VAL A 444 15.53 29.40 2.64
N PHE A 445 14.29 29.14 3.07
CA PHE A 445 13.26 30.18 3.19
C PHE A 445 13.38 31.06 4.43
N GLU A 446 14.01 30.58 5.50
CA GLU A 446 14.30 31.34 6.71
C GLU A 446 15.44 32.35 6.48
N PHE A 447 16.52 31.95 5.80
CA PHE A 447 17.69 32.81 5.54
C PHE A 447 17.66 33.52 4.18
N GLY A 448 16.82 33.05 3.25
CA GLY A 448 16.68 33.63 1.91
C GLY A 448 15.80 34.89 1.89
N ARG A 449 16.16 35.83 1.01
CA ARG A 449 15.37 37.03 0.71
C ARG A 449 14.64 36.85 -0.61
N ASP A 450 13.39 37.30 -0.66
CA ASP A 450 12.57 37.21 -1.86
C ASP A 450 13.07 38.20 -2.93
N HIS A 451 13.30 37.72 -4.15
CA HIS A 451 13.70 38.53 -5.29
C HIS A 451 12.91 38.13 -6.54
N GLY A 452 11.71 38.68 -6.70
CA GLY A 452 10.82 38.30 -7.80
C GLY A 452 10.37 36.84 -7.67
N ASP A 453 10.73 36.01 -8.65
CA ASP A 453 10.45 34.56 -8.65
C ASP A 453 11.62 33.72 -8.11
N SER A 454 12.72 34.35 -7.66
CA SER A 454 13.88 33.69 -7.09
C SER A 454 14.05 33.97 -5.59
N VAL A 455 14.76 33.06 -4.92
CA VAL A 455 15.17 33.23 -3.52
C VAL A 455 16.66 33.55 -3.49
N ARG A 456 17.00 34.73 -2.96
CA ARG A 456 18.38 35.22 -2.80
C ARG A 456 18.98 34.78 -1.49
N ILE A 457 20.07 34.03 -1.55
CA ILE A 457 20.82 33.60 -0.37
C ILE A 457 22.20 34.23 -0.36
N HIS A 458 22.63 34.69 0.81
CA HIS A 458 23.95 35.28 1.01
C HIS A 458 25.03 34.20 1.14
N LYS A 459 26.27 34.49 0.71
CA LYS A 459 27.45 33.60 0.79
C LYS A 459 27.65 32.86 2.11
N GLN A 460 27.32 33.51 3.22
CA GLN A 460 27.45 32.94 4.57
C GLN A 460 26.54 31.71 4.83
N HIS A 461 25.47 31.56 4.05
CA HIS A 461 24.50 30.47 4.19
C HIS A 461 24.64 29.42 3.08
N PHE A 462 25.68 29.51 2.24
CA PHE A 462 25.92 28.56 1.15
C PHE A 462 26.12 27.10 1.57
N PRO A 463 26.65 26.77 2.76
CA PRO A 463 26.66 25.38 3.22
C PRO A 463 25.27 24.73 3.25
N LEU A 464 24.21 25.51 3.54
CA LEU A 464 22.83 25.03 3.54
C LEU A 464 22.30 24.70 2.14
N LEU A 465 22.85 25.33 1.10
CA LEU A 465 22.45 25.10 -0.28
C LEU A 465 23.03 23.80 -0.84
N MET A 466 24.16 23.33 -0.32
CA MET A 466 24.81 22.10 -0.81
C MET A 466 24.05 20.83 -0.42
N GLU A 467 23.33 20.81 0.70
CA GLU A 467 22.41 19.71 1.04
C GLU A 467 21.24 19.60 0.03
N ILE A 468 20.98 20.69 -0.68
CA ILE A 468 19.81 20.86 -1.53
C ILE A 468 20.16 20.67 -3.01
N LEU A 469 21.36 21.09 -3.41
CA LEU A 469 21.86 20.92 -4.76
C LEU A 469 22.47 19.51 -4.90
N GLU A 470 21.87 18.66 -5.72
CA GLU A 470 22.44 17.34 -6.02
C GLU A 470 23.79 17.47 -6.74
N PRO A 471 24.84 16.74 -6.30
CA PRO A 471 26.15 16.77 -6.95
C PRO A 471 26.03 16.30 -8.41
N GLY A 472 26.31 17.22 -9.35
CA GLY A 472 26.35 16.94 -10.79
C GLY A 472 25.29 17.62 -11.65
N LYS A 473 24.25 18.27 -11.08
CA LYS A 473 23.22 18.97 -11.86
C LYS A 473 23.47 20.46 -12.12
N SER A 474 24.50 21.06 -11.50
CA SER A 474 24.79 22.47 -11.70
C SER A 474 26.29 22.77 -11.72
N GLU A 475 26.75 23.47 -12.77
CA GLU A 475 28.13 23.94 -12.95
C GLU A 475 28.63 24.80 -11.78
N SER A 476 27.70 25.40 -11.03
CA SER A 476 27.94 26.29 -9.90
C SER A 476 28.53 25.63 -8.64
N LEU A 477 28.46 24.29 -8.52
CA LEU A 477 28.91 23.55 -7.34
C LEU A 477 30.43 23.64 -7.11
N GLY A 478 31.23 23.69 -8.18
CA GLY A 478 32.70 23.73 -8.05
C GLY A 478 33.25 25.01 -7.41
N ASN A 479 32.47 26.10 -7.39
CA ASN A 479 32.83 27.31 -6.64
C ASN A 479 32.34 27.28 -5.19
N LEU A 480 31.31 26.49 -4.89
CA LEU A 480 30.77 26.31 -3.53
C LEU A 480 31.61 25.35 -2.70
N GLU A 481 32.20 24.31 -3.31
CA GLU A 481 33.14 23.39 -2.64
C GLU A 481 34.37 24.11 -2.06
N LYS A 482 34.82 25.20 -2.70
CA LYS A 482 35.96 26.02 -2.22
C LYS A 482 35.67 26.77 -0.92
N LEU A 483 34.41 26.85 -0.50
CA LEU A 483 33.98 27.51 0.74
C LEU A 483 34.02 26.59 1.96
N PHE A 484 34.26 25.28 1.76
CA PHE A 484 34.53 24.36 2.88
C PHE A 484 36.02 24.38 3.23
N LEU A 485 36.30 24.33 4.53
CA LEU A 485 37.66 24.16 5.03
C LEU A 485 38.20 22.82 4.48
N PRO A 486 39.25 22.82 3.65
CA PRO A 486 39.78 21.59 3.08
C PRO A 486 40.34 20.70 4.20
N GLU A 487 40.17 19.37 4.10
CA GLU A 487 40.74 18.40 5.06
C GLU A 487 42.26 18.57 5.25
N LYS A 488 42.93 19.13 4.24
CA LYS A 488 44.31 19.62 4.32
C LYS A 488 44.37 21.05 3.80
N LEU A 489 44.71 21.98 4.68
CA LEU A 489 45.05 23.34 4.29
C LEU A 489 46.24 23.32 3.33
N PRO A 490 46.27 24.21 2.31
CA PRO A 490 47.42 24.34 1.44
C PRO A 490 48.66 24.66 2.30
N ALA A 491 49.81 24.10 1.90
CA ALA A 491 51.06 24.35 2.61
C ALA A 491 51.33 25.86 2.63
N PRO A 492 51.45 26.49 3.81
CA PRO A 492 51.51 27.93 3.91
C PRO A 492 52.81 28.44 3.28
N LEU A 493 52.68 29.30 2.28
CA LEU A 493 53.82 30.06 1.76
C LEU A 493 54.22 31.10 2.82
N VAL A 494 55.41 30.93 3.39
CA VAL A 494 55.94 31.87 4.38
C VAL A 494 56.66 32.99 3.64
N PRO A 495 56.29 34.26 3.85
CA PRO A 495 56.95 35.37 3.16
C PRO A 495 58.42 35.50 3.54
N SER A 496 59.25 35.79 2.54
CA SER A 496 60.70 35.97 2.68
C SER A 496 61.09 37.21 3.51
N GLY A 497 60.23 38.23 3.53
CA GLY A 497 60.40 39.47 4.28
C GLY A 497 60.02 39.39 5.75
N LEU A 498 59.53 38.23 6.24
CA LEU A 498 59.22 38.02 7.65
C LEU A 498 60.50 37.70 8.44
N ASN A 499 60.89 38.63 9.32
CA ASN A 499 62.06 38.51 10.19
C ASN A 499 61.74 37.76 11.49
N CYS A 500 61.15 36.56 11.36
CA CYS A 500 60.84 35.67 12.48
C CYS A 500 60.69 34.22 12.02
N ARG A 501 61.07 33.27 12.87
CA ARG A 501 60.73 31.87 12.67
C ARG A 501 59.37 31.59 13.31
N MET A 502 58.36 31.31 12.48
CA MET A 502 57.03 30.92 12.94
C MET A 502 57.05 29.52 13.57
N ARG A 503 56.14 29.28 14.53
CA ARG A 503 55.90 27.96 15.11
C ARG A 503 54.91 27.17 14.25
N ASP A 504 54.88 25.84 14.38
CA ASP A 504 54.06 24.95 13.56
C ASP A 504 52.57 25.36 13.54
N TYR A 505 51.99 25.67 14.70
CA TYR A 505 50.59 26.14 14.77
C TYR A 505 50.37 27.52 14.11
N GLN A 506 51.39 28.38 14.06
CA GLN A 506 51.30 29.68 13.39
C GLN A 506 51.37 29.51 11.86
N HIS A 507 52.09 28.49 11.38
CA HIS A 507 52.04 28.08 9.98
C HIS A 507 50.64 27.61 9.60
N GLU A 508 50.01 26.78 10.43
CA GLU A 508 48.63 26.35 10.23
C GLU A 508 47.64 27.54 10.22
N GLY A 509 47.76 28.46 11.17
CA GLY A 509 46.97 29.69 11.21
C GLY A 509 47.14 30.58 9.97
N LEU A 510 48.38 30.73 9.47
CA LEU A 510 48.64 31.43 8.20
C LEU A 510 48.02 30.70 6.99
N GLY A 511 48.12 29.38 6.94
CA GLY A 511 47.50 28.56 5.88
C GLY A 511 45.97 28.70 5.87
N TRP A 512 45.36 28.80 7.06
CA TRP A 512 43.92 29.07 7.21
C TRP A 512 43.54 30.47 6.68
N LEU A 513 44.32 31.51 7.03
CA LEU A 513 44.10 32.87 6.52
C LEU A 513 44.27 32.95 5.00
N GLN A 514 45.24 32.24 4.42
CA GLN A 514 45.42 32.13 2.97
C GLN A 514 44.22 31.46 2.30
N TRP A 515 43.70 30.39 2.90
CA TRP A 515 42.51 29.73 2.40
C TRP A 515 41.30 30.69 2.42
N LEU A 516 41.06 31.41 3.52
CA LEU A 516 40.00 32.42 3.60
C LEU A 516 40.13 33.48 2.50
N GLN A 517 41.34 33.98 2.27
CA GLN A 517 41.62 34.92 1.19
C GLN A 517 41.29 34.33 -0.19
N SER A 518 41.70 33.08 -0.45
CA SER A 518 41.43 32.39 -1.72
C SER A 518 39.94 32.14 -1.95
N ALA A 519 39.19 31.91 -0.86
CA ALA A 519 37.75 31.72 -0.86
C ALA A 519 36.96 33.05 -0.85
N ARG A 520 37.64 34.21 -0.78
CA ARG A 520 37.05 35.55 -0.60
C ARG A 520 36.13 35.63 0.64
N LEU A 521 36.54 34.96 1.71
CA LEU A 521 35.84 34.93 2.99
C LEU A 521 36.57 35.81 4.03
N GLY A 522 35.79 36.39 4.94
CA GLY A 522 36.32 36.92 6.20
C GLY A 522 36.40 35.82 7.26
N GLY A 523 37.20 36.03 8.31
CA GLY A 523 37.31 35.08 9.41
C GLY A 523 37.66 35.75 10.73
N CYS A 524 37.35 35.05 11.83
CA CYS A 524 37.75 35.43 13.19
C CYS A 524 38.90 34.52 13.63
N LEU A 525 40.10 35.06 13.76
CA LEU A 525 41.26 34.33 14.27
C LEU A 525 41.22 34.33 15.81
N ALA A 526 40.55 33.33 16.38
CA ALA A 526 40.26 33.25 17.82
C ALA A 526 41.27 32.38 18.61
N ASP A 527 42.56 32.43 18.24
CA ASP A 527 43.63 31.75 18.99
C ASP A 527 43.77 32.29 20.42
N ASP A 528 44.16 31.42 21.36
CA ASP A 528 44.46 31.81 22.75
C ASP A 528 45.45 32.99 22.84
N MET A 529 45.31 33.79 23.91
CA MET A 529 46.19 34.93 24.17
C MET A 529 47.65 34.46 24.28
N GLY A 530 48.56 35.13 23.58
CA GLY A 530 50.00 34.80 23.60
C GLY A 530 50.47 33.84 22.49
N LEU A 531 49.57 33.30 21.66
CA LEU A 531 49.93 32.48 20.49
C LEU A 531 50.43 33.30 19.28
N GLY A 532 50.49 34.63 19.39
CA GLY A 532 51.09 35.49 18.36
C GLY A 532 50.22 35.70 17.12
N LYS A 533 48.92 35.97 17.33
CA LYS A 533 47.96 36.39 16.29
C LYS A 533 48.48 37.54 15.43
N THR A 534 49.14 38.51 16.06
CA THR A 534 49.78 39.66 15.39
C THR A 534 50.78 39.21 14.34
N ILE A 535 51.62 38.21 14.64
CA ILE A 535 52.63 37.67 13.70
C ILE A 535 51.93 37.01 12.51
N GLN A 536 50.87 36.24 12.75
CA GLN A 536 50.11 35.58 11.67
C GLN A 536 49.45 36.61 10.74
N ALA A 537 48.86 37.67 11.30
CA ALA A 537 48.27 38.75 10.52
C ALA A 537 49.32 39.53 9.71
N LEU A 538 50.46 39.88 10.30
CA LEU A 538 51.56 40.56 9.61
C LEU A 538 52.18 39.68 8.52
N ALA A 539 52.30 38.37 8.75
CA ALA A 539 52.77 37.42 7.75
C ALA A 539 51.84 37.38 6.52
N LEU A 540 50.51 37.39 6.72
CA LEU A 540 49.55 37.46 5.62
C LEU A 540 49.71 38.76 4.79
N LEU A 541 49.85 39.92 5.46
CA LEU A 541 50.01 41.20 4.78
C LEU A 541 51.33 41.29 4.00
N GLN A 542 52.43 40.82 4.61
CA GLN A 542 53.75 40.77 3.96
C GLN A 542 53.74 39.83 2.75
N MET A 543 53.10 38.67 2.85
CA MET A 543 52.94 37.75 1.73
C MET A 543 52.19 38.40 0.56
N ASN A 544 51.10 39.10 0.83
CA ASN A 544 50.34 39.81 -0.21
C ASN A 544 51.18 40.87 -0.92
N LYS A 545 52.06 41.56 -0.18
CA LYS A 545 53.02 42.52 -0.74
C LYS A 545 54.06 41.83 -1.63
N GLU A 546 54.60 40.69 -1.22
CA GLU A 546 55.58 39.92 -2.00
C GLU A 546 54.98 39.35 -3.28
N ILE A 547 53.80 38.73 -3.21
CA ILE A 547 53.08 38.20 -4.37
C ILE A 547 52.80 39.30 -5.39
N ALA A 548 52.34 40.47 -4.92
CA ALA A 548 52.12 41.60 -5.80
C ALA A 548 53.41 42.16 -6.41
N ALA A 549 54.52 42.15 -5.67
CA ALA A 549 55.83 42.56 -6.19
C ALA A 549 56.39 41.57 -7.22
N GLU A 550 56.19 40.26 -7.03
CA GLU A 550 56.55 39.22 -7.99
C GLU A 550 55.76 39.36 -9.30
N HIS A 551 54.44 39.59 -9.19
CA HIS A 551 53.58 39.91 -10.35
C HIS A 551 53.86 41.29 -10.97
N ALA A 552 54.65 42.15 -10.30
CA ALA A 552 55.03 43.48 -10.78
C ALA A 552 56.43 43.54 -11.44
N THR A 553 57.12 42.41 -11.64
CA THR A 553 58.39 42.36 -12.43
C THR A 553 58.12 42.34 -13.96
N PRO A 554 59.05 42.85 -14.79
CA PRO A 554 58.74 43.75 -15.89
C PRO A 554 58.41 43.04 -17.21
N ALA A 555 57.12 42.85 -17.51
CA ALA A 555 56.66 42.48 -18.85
C ALA A 555 56.04 43.65 -19.64
N SER A 556 56.13 44.88 -19.14
CA SER A 556 55.64 46.06 -19.86
C SER A 556 56.56 47.27 -19.67
N ALA A 557 57.65 47.29 -20.44
CA ALA A 557 58.26 48.55 -20.89
C ALA A 557 57.35 49.20 -21.97
N HIS A 558 56.06 49.36 -21.67
CA HIS A 558 55.07 50.03 -22.51
C HIS A 558 54.37 51.09 -21.68
N GLU A 559 54.16 52.24 -22.31
CA GLU A 559 53.43 53.38 -21.74
C GLU A 559 52.08 52.91 -21.17
N PRO A 560 51.68 53.38 -19.97
CA PRO A 560 50.41 52.99 -19.38
C PRO A 560 49.28 53.35 -20.35
N THR A 561 48.53 52.35 -20.81
CA THR A 561 47.38 52.58 -21.67
C THR A 561 46.16 52.93 -20.82
N LEU A 562 45.20 53.67 -21.39
CA LEU A 562 43.93 54.04 -20.74
C LEU A 562 43.07 52.85 -20.27
N PHE A 563 43.50 51.61 -20.55
CA PHE A 563 42.82 50.36 -20.22
C PHE A 563 43.57 49.51 -19.18
N ASP A 564 44.71 49.96 -18.67
CA ASP A 564 45.39 49.27 -17.58
C ASP A 564 44.62 49.50 -16.26
N SER A 565 44.24 48.40 -15.61
CA SER A 565 43.59 48.44 -14.29
C SER A 565 44.44 49.26 -13.31
N PRO A 566 43.85 50.16 -12.51
CA PRO A 566 44.62 50.99 -11.58
C PRO A 566 45.43 50.08 -10.65
N PRO A 567 46.65 50.50 -10.25
CA PRO A 567 47.47 49.73 -9.32
C PRO A 567 46.64 49.42 -8.07
N VAL A 568 46.43 48.13 -7.80
CA VAL A 568 45.67 47.68 -6.64
C VAL A 568 46.43 48.13 -5.40
N SER A 569 45.87 49.11 -4.69
CA SER A 569 46.46 49.62 -3.45
C SER A 569 46.38 48.55 -2.37
N LEU A 570 47.51 47.93 -2.03
CA LEU A 570 47.61 46.89 -0.99
C LEU A 570 47.58 47.45 0.44
N THR A 571 47.34 48.76 0.58
CA THR A 571 47.23 49.43 1.88
C THR A 571 46.15 48.78 2.73
N SER A 572 46.55 48.30 3.90
CA SER A 572 45.67 47.62 4.85
C SER A 572 45.47 48.47 6.12
N LEU A 573 44.26 48.44 6.68
CA LEU A 573 43.90 49.15 7.89
C LEU A 573 43.93 48.19 9.08
N ILE A 574 44.67 48.55 10.13
CA ILE A 574 44.70 47.82 11.40
C ILE A 574 44.09 48.72 12.47
N VAL A 575 43.02 48.24 13.10
CA VAL A 575 42.29 48.97 14.14
C VAL A 575 42.48 48.25 15.46
N VAL A 576 43.06 48.94 16.43
CA VAL A 576 43.46 48.37 17.72
C VAL A 576 43.03 49.28 18.88
N PRO A 577 42.92 48.78 20.11
CA PRO A 577 42.79 49.63 21.29
C PRO A 577 43.96 50.63 21.42
N PRO A 578 43.72 51.87 21.90
CA PRO A 578 44.75 52.90 22.02
C PRO A 578 46.00 52.49 22.82
N THR A 579 45.84 51.54 23.74
CA THR A 579 46.86 51.01 24.65
C THR A 579 47.88 50.12 23.95
N ILE A 580 47.49 49.41 22.88
CA ILE A 580 48.35 48.42 22.20
C ILE A 580 48.91 48.92 20.87
N ILE A 581 48.59 50.15 20.45
CA ILE A 581 49.14 50.78 19.24
C ILE A 581 50.67 50.70 19.24
N HIS A 582 51.32 51.10 20.33
CA HIS A 582 52.78 51.08 20.41
C HIS A 582 53.35 49.66 20.31
N ASN A 583 52.62 48.65 20.80
CA ASN A 583 53.01 47.26 20.64
C ASN A 583 52.98 46.84 19.17
N TRP A 584 51.91 47.15 18.45
CA TRP A 584 51.80 46.93 17.00
C TRP A 584 52.90 47.65 16.21
N GLU A 585 53.24 48.91 16.55
CA GLU A 585 54.34 49.63 15.92
C GLU A 585 55.69 48.91 16.11
N ASN A 586 55.95 48.40 17.31
CA ASN A 586 57.18 47.67 17.63
C ASN A 586 57.22 46.31 16.92
N GLU A 587 56.10 45.60 16.84
CA GLU A 587 55.99 44.33 16.15
C GLU A 587 56.13 44.47 14.62
N ILE A 588 55.53 45.50 14.01
CA ILE A 588 55.73 45.81 12.58
C ILE A 588 57.22 46.07 12.30
N ARG A 589 57.88 46.93 13.09
CA ARG A 589 59.32 47.21 12.93
C ARG A 589 60.20 45.97 13.13
N LYS A 590 59.81 45.07 14.04
CA LYS A 590 60.58 43.88 14.39
C LYS A 590 60.43 42.77 13.34
N PHE A 591 59.19 42.46 12.98
CA PHE A 591 58.85 41.27 12.18
C PHE A 591 58.75 41.54 10.68
N VAL A 592 58.36 42.75 10.26
CA VAL A 592 58.22 43.12 8.84
C VAL A 592 58.87 44.48 8.58
N PRO A 593 60.21 44.61 8.77
CA PRO A 593 60.92 45.89 8.70
C PRO A 593 60.87 46.57 7.32
N GLN A 594 60.52 45.81 6.27
CA GLN A 594 60.38 46.30 4.89
C GLN A 594 58.97 46.87 4.59
N MET A 595 58.04 46.86 5.55
CA MET A 595 56.72 47.47 5.41
C MET A 595 56.70 48.88 5.99
N ASN A 596 56.23 49.83 5.19
CA ASN A 596 55.99 51.19 5.64
C ASN A 596 54.63 51.27 6.33
N PHE A 597 54.59 51.78 7.56
CA PHE A 597 53.35 51.99 8.28
C PHE A 597 53.16 53.44 8.69
N TYR A 598 51.90 53.88 8.80
CA TYR A 598 51.51 55.19 9.31
C TYR A 598 50.49 55.06 10.44
N THR A 599 50.82 55.64 11.59
CA THR A 599 49.90 55.72 12.73
C THR A 599 48.98 56.93 12.58
N HIS A 600 47.72 56.68 12.20
CA HIS A 600 46.67 57.68 12.10
C HIS A 600 46.09 57.97 13.49
N LYS A 601 46.77 58.83 14.27
CA LYS A 601 46.34 59.21 15.63
C LYS A 601 46.68 60.67 15.96
N GLY A 602 45.90 61.28 16.86
CA GLY A 602 46.19 62.59 17.43
C GLY A 602 45.76 63.79 16.57
N SER A 603 46.29 64.97 16.86
CA SER A 603 45.93 66.23 16.17
C SER A 603 46.64 66.44 14.82
N ARG A 604 47.73 65.72 14.56
CA ARG A 604 48.51 65.77 13.30
C ARG A 604 48.10 64.69 12.30
N ARG A 605 46.86 64.21 12.37
CA ARG A 605 46.28 63.23 11.44
C ARG A 605 46.20 63.81 10.03
N LYS A 606 46.62 63.04 9.03
CA LYS A 606 46.46 63.41 7.62
C LYS A 606 44.99 63.34 7.23
N ARG A 607 44.52 64.31 6.44
CA ARG A 607 43.11 64.43 6.03
C ARG A 607 42.86 64.10 4.55
N SER A 608 43.86 63.51 3.88
CA SER A 608 43.77 63.15 2.46
C SER A 608 44.02 61.65 2.26
N CYS A 609 43.15 61.00 1.48
CA CYS A 609 43.25 59.59 1.13
C CYS A 609 44.50 59.27 0.28
N SER A 610 45.00 60.25 -0.48
CA SER A 610 46.21 60.11 -1.30
C SER A 610 47.48 59.82 -0.49
N ASP A 611 47.47 60.14 0.81
CA ASP A 611 48.60 59.86 1.69
C ASP A 611 48.57 58.43 2.25
N PHE A 612 47.42 57.75 2.22
CA PHE A 612 47.32 56.36 2.66
C PHE A 612 47.98 55.41 1.67
N MET A 613 47.86 55.67 0.35
CA MET A 613 48.49 54.88 -0.72
C MET A 613 50.03 54.78 -0.60
N LYS A 614 50.68 55.70 0.12
CA LYS A 614 52.14 55.71 0.31
C LYS A 614 52.62 54.71 1.37
N HIS A 615 51.70 54.08 2.09
CA HIS A 615 51.99 53.17 3.20
C HIS A 615 51.34 51.83 2.95
N ASP A 616 52.00 50.77 3.41
CA ASP A 616 51.47 49.41 3.33
C ASP A 616 50.45 49.17 4.45
N ILE A 617 50.66 49.77 5.62
CA ILE A 617 49.81 49.60 6.81
C ILE A 617 49.39 50.97 7.37
N ILE A 618 48.10 51.16 7.59
CA ILE A 618 47.55 52.26 8.37
C ILE A 618 47.13 51.71 9.73
N LEU A 619 47.74 52.23 10.80
CA LEU A 619 47.41 51.84 12.17
C LEU A 619 46.54 52.93 12.81
N SER A 620 45.38 52.55 13.34
CA SER A 620 44.42 53.49 13.93
C SER A 620 43.79 52.91 15.20
N SER A 621 43.14 53.78 15.98
CA SER A 621 42.35 53.36 17.14
C SER A 621 40.86 53.32 16.81
N TYR A 622 40.09 52.46 17.49
CA TYR A 622 38.63 52.41 17.32
C TYR A 622 37.95 53.78 17.44
N HIS A 623 38.38 54.60 18.41
CA HIS A 623 37.84 55.95 18.60
C HIS A 623 38.17 56.87 17.41
N THR A 624 39.39 56.78 16.89
CA THR A 624 39.84 57.58 15.74
C THR A 624 39.14 57.17 14.46
N VAL A 625 38.97 55.86 14.21
CA VAL A 625 38.23 55.34 13.06
C VAL A 625 36.80 55.85 13.08
N LYS A 626 36.14 55.84 14.25
CA LYS A 626 34.77 56.36 14.39
C LYS A 626 34.67 57.87 14.09
N GLN A 627 35.68 58.66 14.49
CA GLN A 627 35.71 60.10 14.23
C GLN A 627 35.93 60.43 12.74
N ASP A 628 36.77 59.65 12.06
CA ASP A 628 37.20 59.92 10.68
C ASP A 628 36.59 58.92 9.69
N ILE A 629 35.42 58.36 10.00
CA ILE A 629 34.80 57.27 9.22
C ILE A 629 34.48 57.70 7.79
N ASP A 630 34.09 58.96 7.57
CA ASP A 630 33.81 59.49 6.24
C ASP A 630 35.06 59.52 5.36
N LEU A 631 36.22 59.83 5.95
CA LEU A 631 37.50 59.80 5.24
C LEU A 631 37.90 58.35 4.92
N LEU A 632 37.83 57.46 5.92
CA LEU A 632 38.28 56.08 5.78
C LEU A 632 37.38 55.26 4.84
N SER A 633 36.07 55.50 4.83
CA SER A 633 35.11 54.84 3.93
C SER A 633 35.27 55.25 2.45
N SER A 634 35.89 56.40 2.19
CA SER A 634 36.21 56.85 0.84
C SER A 634 37.47 56.18 0.23
N PHE A 635 38.21 55.41 1.03
CA PHE A 635 39.43 54.70 0.60
C PHE A 635 39.19 53.18 0.58
N HIS A 636 39.62 52.52 -0.49
CA HIS A 636 39.51 51.07 -0.61
C HIS A 636 40.74 50.40 0.04
N PHE A 637 40.55 49.84 1.23
CA PHE A 637 41.57 49.06 1.93
C PHE A 637 41.58 47.61 1.44
N HIS A 638 42.78 47.04 1.30
CA HIS A 638 42.96 45.64 0.90
C HIS A 638 42.56 44.67 2.02
N TYR A 639 42.96 44.98 3.26
CA TYR A 639 42.50 44.30 4.46
C TYR A 639 42.07 45.29 5.54
N ILE A 640 41.11 44.88 6.35
CA ILE A 640 40.77 45.51 7.62
C ILE A 640 40.96 44.46 8.72
N VAL A 641 41.95 44.68 9.58
CA VAL A 641 42.24 43.83 10.75
C VAL A 641 41.73 44.54 11.99
N LEU A 642 40.87 43.88 12.75
CA LEU A 642 40.33 44.35 14.01
C LEU A 642 40.94 43.52 15.14
N ASP A 643 41.68 44.16 16.03
CA ASP A 643 42.29 43.50 17.19
C ASP A 643 41.50 43.83 18.46
N GLU A 644 41.37 42.86 19.36
CA GLU A 644 40.55 42.96 20.59
C GLU A 644 39.11 43.47 20.31
N SER A 645 38.49 42.89 19.27
CA SER A 645 37.13 43.25 18.78
C SER A 645 36.01 42.52 19.50
#